data_AF-A0A9D8IHQ6-F1
#
_entry.id   AF-A0A9D8IHQ6-F1
#
_cell.length_a   1.000
_cell.length_b   1.000
_cell.length_c   1.000
_cell.angle_alpha   90.00
_cell.angle_beta   90.00
_cell.angle_gamma   90.00
#
_symmetry.space_group_name_H-M   'P 1'
#
loop_
_entity.id
_entity.type
_entity.pdbx_description
1 polymer ?
#
loop_
_entity_poly.entity_id
_entity_poly.type
_entity_poly.pdbx_seq_one_letter_code
_entity_poly.pdbx_strand_id
1 'polypeptide(L)'
;MPIPFTCGGCKKAFKAPDHLAGKKVSCPACKHVGVVPPAAPGSSPSIPAAPTSKPESVQSAPKAHTNGSGKHVPASKPASVNEAEEAARREADAIQSMLDDERRAREESQATSIDFECEYCGEPINLELEMAGKRTPCPSCARIVKVPAPASKDSADWKTKPQYSSAMKVKTEETPEGAWQASASYVSRESLEEADALPAKVATPVTMATRIRRYALAIVLASIAGIAGWSVMSRRARVVEAGKVEEVLADIAEPAKNKLDKAALEMMAARCVVEQDQVGKAKIKLVEKHIGNAMAALNDLPAGPARFQVAANMAENLAAMMGSGEDEKDEKKPQANFLQRTIGNCLGKIDDPESRLDAWDRVARAMISNSQAERMVVLEGQVFRGMPKFANRNNELIQPEMEASAISGLALLEEGNKKNREDLKELGFKVAADLKAKGDPASFPSLAIGLFATRGKDLPPAWGAAKSDPELSGIVLARAAQGNAEAASRIVAGISPEVPEAVRARVAFVEGMLASGKADAESVRKSAEEAARLARGRPMFSVSMLRLARAAQRAGSPAELFKALASAVSGPDPYDAEIRGAILLCGLARSIEEKQPWDVSTIDAKQWSPWAAKARLNLLARASGGAVGDGQGTELFARMGRLMSPFGQR
;
A
#
# COMPACT_ATOMS: atom_id res chain seq x y z
N MET A 1 -39.58 0.19 10.75
CA MET A 1 -40.21 0.19 9.41
C MET A 1 -40.64 1.62 9.06
N PRO A 2 -40.77 2.03 7.79
CA PRO A 2 -41.24 3.39 7.48
C PRO A 2 -42.76 3.51 7.65
N ILE A 3 -43.24 4.55 8.37
CA ILE A 3 -44.68 4.83 8.57
C ILE A 3 -45.21 5.62 7.36
N PRO A 4 -46.20 5.12 6.60
CA PRO A 4 -46.81 5.90 5.52
C PRO A 4 -47.65 7.04 6.11
N PHE A 5 -47.37 8.27 5.69
CA PHE A 5 -48.05 9.48 6.15
C PHE A 5 -48.51 10.32 4.96
N THR A 6 -49.77 10.76 4.99
CA THR A 6 -50.37 11.62 3.94
C THR A 6 -50.39 13.06 4.41
N CYS A 7 -49.76 13.97 3.65
CA CYS A 7 -49.72 15.38 4.01
C CYS A 7 -51.11 16.04 3.93
N GLY A 8 -51.55 16.71 5.00
CA GLY A 8 -52.82 17.47 5.02
C GLY A 8 -52.87 18.65 4.05
N GLY A 9 -51.72 19.21 3.64
CA GLY A 9 -51.65 20.33 2.70
C GLY A 9 -51.75 19.92 1.23
N CYS A 10 -50.90 18.98 0.78
CA CYS A 10 -50.84 18.59 -0.64
C CYS A 10 -51.39 17.20 -0.97
N LYS A 11 -51.87 16.45 0.03
CA LYS A 11 -52.42 15.10 -0.09
C LYS A 11 -51.47 14.03 -0.67
N LYS A 12 -50.18 14.34 -0.84
CA LYS A 12 -49.16 13.35 -1.24
C LYS A 12 -48.75 12.48 -0.04
N ALA A 13 -48.66 11.17 -0.24
CA ALA A 13 -48.14 10.23 0.73
C ALA A 13 -46.60 10.18 0.69
N PHE A 14 -45.96 10.16 1.85
CA PHE A 14 -44.51 9.94 1.98
C PHE A 14 -44.24 9.03 3.18
N LYS A 15 -43.06 8.39 3.19
CA LYS A 15 -42.65 7.45 4.23
C LYS A 15 -41.82 8.16 5.28
N ALA A 16 -42.34 8.29 6.50
CA ALA A 16 -41.62 8.86 7.64
C ALA A 16 -40.89 7.76 8.43
N PRO A 17 -39.65 8.00 8.89
CA PRO A 17 -38.95 7.09 9.80
C PRO A 17 -39.71 6.88 11.13
N ASP A 18 -39.63 5.68 11.72
CA ASP A 18 -40.32 5.33 12.99
C ASP A 18 -39.99 6.28 14.16
N HIS A 19 -38.76 6.79 14.25
CA HIS A 19 -38.35 7.70 15.33
C HIS A 19 -39.00 9.09 15.28
N LEU A 20 -39.77 9.37 14.20
CA LEU A 20 -40.58 10.57 14.04
C LEU A 20 -42.07 10.34 14.35
N ALA A 21 -42.47 9.13 14.77
CA ALA A 21 -43.83 8.88 15.24
C ALA A 21 -44.19 9.82 16.40
N GLY A 22 -45.33 10.51 16.30
CA GLY A 22 -45.78 11.52 17.25
C GLY A 22 -45.09 12.88 17.16
N LYS A 23 -44.08 13.08 16.29
CA LYS A 23 -43.36 14.35 16.11
C LYS A 23 -43.89 15.13 14.91
N LYS A 24 -43.72 16.46 14.95
CA LYS A 24 -44.03 17.37 13.83
C LYS A 24 -42.96 17.24 12.74
N VAL A 25 -43.38 16.97 11.51
CA VAL A 25 -42.50 16.85 10.34
C VAL A 25 -42.99 17.73 9.21
N SER A 26 -42.07 18.36 8.48
CA SER A 26 -42.39 19.17 7.30
C SER A 26 -42.51 18.28 6.06
N CYS A 27 -43.59 18.44 5.30
CA CYS A 27 -43.77 17.71 4.04
C CYS A 27 -42.70 18.12 3.01
N PRO A 28 -41.98 17.17 2.38
CA PRO A 28 -40.95 17.50 1.39
C PRO A 28 -41.50 18.12 0.10
N ALA A 29 -42.79 17.93 -0.19
CA ALA A 29 -43.41 18.45 -1.41
C ALA A 29 -43.94 19.90 -1.26
N CYS A 30 -44.59 20.22 -0.14
CA CYS A 30 -45.24 21.54 0.06
C CYS A 30 -44.83 22.29 1.33
N LYS A 31 -43.88 21.75 2.11
CA LYS A 31 -43.38 22.31 3.39
C LYS A 31 -44.41 22.47 4.51
N HIS A 32 -45.64 22.00 4.33
CA HIS A 32 -46.65 22.01 5.39
C HIS A 32 -46.25 21.08 6.55
N VAL A 33 -46.36 21.56 7.80
CA VAL A 33 -45.96 20.85 9.01
C VAL A 33 -47.14 20.00 9.53
N GLY A 34 -46.98 18.69 9.54
CA GLY A 34 -47.97 17.73 10.05
C GLY A 34 -47.42 16.86 11.18
N VAL A 35 -48.28 16.31 12.03
CA VAL A 35 -47.88 15.38 13.10
C VAL A 35 -48.00 13.94 12.58
N VAL A 36 -46.93 13.16 12.66
CA VAL A 36 -46.97 11.72 12.29
C VAL A 36 -47.78 10.97 13.36
N PRO A 37 -48.78 10.15 12.99
CA PRO A 37 -49.54 9.36 13.95
C PRO A 37 -48.62 8.48 14.81
N PRO A 38 -48.90 8.31 16.11
CA PRO A 38 -48.19 7.33 16.93
C PRO A 38 -48.42 5.94 16.35
N ALA A 39 -47.38 5.11 16.32
CA ALA A 39 -47.50 3.73 15.85
C ALA A 39 -48.58 3.03 16.69
N ALA A 40 -49.60 2.49 16.02
CA ALA A 40 -50.62 1.71 16.70
C ALA A 40 -49.94 0.56 17.46
N PRO A 41 -50.32 0.27 18.71
CA PRO A 41 -49.76 -0.86 19.47
C PRO A 41 -50.08 -2.15 18.71
N GLY A 42 -49.08 -2.65 17.98
CA GLY A 42 -49.19 -3.85 17.17
C GLY A 42 -49.32 -5.08 18.06
N SER A 43 -50.39 -5.84 17.83
CA SER A 43 -50.61 -7.19 18.30
C SER A 43 -49.41 -8.10 17.99
N SER A 44 -48.88 -8.74 19.03
CA SER A 44 -47.82 -9.76 18.92
C SER A 44 -48.21 -10.86 17.92
N PRO A 45 -47.33 -11.21 16.98
CA PRO A 45 -47.53 -12.40 16.16
C PRO A 45 -47.33 -13.67 17.00
N SER A 46 -48.35 -14.52 17.02
CA SER A 46 -48.34 -15.85 17.63
C SER A 46 -47.38 -16.78 16.91
N ILE A 47 -46.44 -17.34 17.67
CA ILE A 47 -45.44 -18.33 17.23
C ILE A 47 -46.11 -19.71 17.17
N PRO A 48 -46.06 -20.45 16.05
CA PRO A 48 -46.49 -21.85 16.01
C PRO A 48 -45.48 -22.76 16.73
N ALA A 49 -45.99 -23.64 17.58
CA ALA A 49 -45.23 -24.60 18.38
C ALA A 49 -44.52 -25.66 17.52
N ALA A 50 -43.26 -25.94 17.85
CA ALA A 50 -42.46 -27.01 17.26
C ALA A 50 -42.73 -28.37 17.97
N PRO A 51 -42.71 -29.50 17.25
CA PRO A 51 -42.86 -30.82 17.86
C PRO A 51 -41.52 -31.36 18.40
N THR A 52 -41.61 -31.86 19.63
CA THR A 52 -40.60 -32.57 20.41
C THR A 52 -40.32 -33.95 19.81
N SER A 53 -39.04 -34.28 19.59
CA SER A 53 -38.62 -35.68 19.45
C SER A 53 -37.44 -36.00 20.37
N LYS A 54 -37.50 -37.24 20.85
CA LYS A 54 -36.86 -37.88 22.00
C LYS A 54 -35.50 -38.48 21.60
N PRO A 55 -34.45 -38.46 22.46
CA PRO A 55 -33.21 -39.16 22.16
C PRO A 55 -33.24 -40.61 22.67
N GLU A 56 -32.91 -41.54 21.78
CA GLU A 56 -32.72 -42.96 22.07
C GLU A 56 -31.21 -43.26 22.10
N SER A 57 -30.79 -43.85 23.22
CA SER A 57 -29.42 -44.24 23.53
C SER A 57 -29.11 -45.65 23.04
N VAL A 58 -27.96 -45.88 22.39
CA VAL A 58 -27.30 -47.19 22.38
C VAL A 58 -25.79 -47.03 22.45
N GLN A 59 -25.19 -47.83 23.33
CA GLN A 59 -23.79 -47.88 23.73
C GLN A 59 -22.93 -48.80 22.82
N SER A 60 -21.61 -48.66 22.99
CA SER A 60 -20.61 -49.75 23.12
C SER A 60 -19.66 -50.05 21.96
N ALA A 61 -18.37 -50.05 22.33
CA ALA A 61 -17.16 -50.40 21.60
C ALA A 61 -17.02 -51.92 21.29
N PRO A 62 -15.95 -52.33 20.58
CA PRO A 62 -14.79 -52.86 21.32
C PRO A 62 -13.40 -52.52 20.74
N LYS A 63 -12.38 -52.77 21.59
CA LYS A 63 -10.93 -52.56 21.41
C LYS A 63 -10.27 -53.63 20.52
N ALA A 64 -9.13 -53.24 19.92
CA ALA A 64 -7.79 -53.87 20.02
C ALA A 64 -7.07 -54.01 18.66
N HIS A 65 -5.85 -53.46 18.54
CA HIS A 65 -4.62 -54.19 18.22
C HIS A 65 -3.40 -53.26 18.25
N THR A 66 -2.45 -53.61 19.11
CA THR A 66 -1.07 -53.12 19.18
C THR A 66 -0.16 -54.02 18.35
N ASN A 67 0.76 -53.47 17.54
CA ASN A 67 2.15 -53.92 17.39
C ASN A 67 2.87 -53.18 16.26
N GLY A 68 4.13 -52.79 16.51
CA GLY A 68 5.01 -52.24 15.48
C GLY A 68 6.29 -51.61 16.01
N SER A 69 7.10 -52.39 16.74
CA SER A 69 8.43 -52.01 17.20
C SER A 69 9.41 -51.91 16.02
N GLY A 70 9.93 -50.71 15.76
CA GLY A 70 10.88 -50.39 14.68
C GLY A 70 12.21 -49.88 15.21
N LYS A 71 13.11 -50.84 15.44
CA LYS A 71 14.58 -50.83 15.50
C LYS A 71 15.33 -49.49 15.27
N HIS A 72 16.10 -49.10 16.29
CA HIS A 72 17.15 -48.09 16.29
C HIS A 72 18.26 -48.35 15.24
N VAL A 73 18.70 -47.28 14.56
CA VAL A 73 19.98 -47.18 13.83
C VAL A 73 20.79 -46.03 14.45
N PRO A 74 22.08 -46.20 14.77
CA PRO A 74 22.88 -45.18 15.44
C PRO A 74 23.36 -44.08 14.50
N ALA A 75 23.42 -42.88 15.06
CA ALA A 75 23.73 -41.60 14.44
C ALA A 75 25.18 -41.50 13.94
N SER A 76 25.34 -41.04 12.70
CA SER A 76 26.56 -40.41 12.20
C SER A 76 26.44 -38.89 12.33
N LYS A 77 27.42 -38.31 13.01
CA LYS A 77 27.55 -36.91 13.44
C LYS A 77 28.05 -36.04 12.26
N PRO A 78 27.30 -35.05 11.74
CA PRO A 78 27.88 -34.03 10.87
C PRO A 78 28.41 -32.88 11.74
N ALA A 79 29.72 -32.70 11.72
CA ALA A 79 30.38 -31.53 12.28
C ALA A 79 30.37 -30.38 11.26
N SER A 80 30.37 -29.14 11.78
CA SER A 80 30.87 -27.89 11.18
C SER A 80 30.00 -27.02 10.26
N VAL A 81 28.67 -27.01 10.38
CA VAL A 81 27.84 -25.95 9.72
C VAL A 81 27.29 -24.89 10.69
N ASN A 82 27.34 -25.14 12.00
CA ASN A 82 26.69 -24.26 12.99
C ASN A 82 27.49 -22.99 13.35
N GLU A 83 28.80 -22.94 13.13
CA GLU A 83 29.62 -21.79 13.55
C GLU A 83 29.40 -20.55 12.66
N ALA A 84 29.14 -20.74 11.37
CA ALA A 84 28.86 -19.63 10.45
C ALA A 84 27.47 -19.02 10.70
N GLU A 85 26.47 -19.85 11.03
CA GLU A 85 25.12 -19.36 11.33
C GLU A 85 25.07 -18.68 12.71
N GLU A 86 25.83 -19.16 13.70
CA GLU A 86 25.97 -18.48 14.99
C GLU A 86 26.72 -17.15 14.88
N ALA A 87 27.73 -17.04 14.01
CA ALA A 87 28.41 -15.77 13.75
C ALA A 87 27.46 -14.73 13.13
N ALA A 88 26.66 -15.14 12.13
CA ALA A 88 25.68 -14.25 11.51
C ALA A 88 24.58 -13.79 12.48
N ARG A 89 24.15 -14.66 13.42
CA ARG A 89 23.18 -14.27 14.47
C ARG A 89 23.76 -13.27 15.46
N ARG A 90 25.03 -13.40 15.86
CA ARG A 90 25.68 -12.44 16.76
C ARG A 90 25.86 -11.06 16.13
N GLU A 91 26.15 -10.99 14.83
CA GLU A 91 26.23 -9.72 14.11
C GLU A 91 24.85 -9.06 13.98
N ALA A 92 23.80 -9.83 13.71
CA ALA A 92 22.43 -9.32 13.66
C ALA A 92 21.95 -8.78 15.02
N ASP A 93 22.24 -9.48 16.12
CA ASP A 93 21.88 -9.04 17.48
C ASP A 93 22.64 -7.76 17.89
N ALA A 94 23.91 -7.62 17.47
CA ALA A 94 24.70 -6.42 17.73
C ALA A 94 24.15 -5.19 16.98
N ILE A 95 23.75 -5.35 15.71
CA ILE A 95 23.13 -4.28 14.93
C ILE A 95 21.79 -3.87 15.54
N GLN A 96 20.99 -4.84 16.00
CA GLN A 96 19.71 -4.58 16.63
C GLN A 96 19.86 -3.78 17.94
N SER A 97 20.87 -4.12 18.76
CA SER A 97 21.17 -3.37 19.99
C SER A 97 21.54 -1.91 19.72
N MET A 98 22.32 -1.63 18.67
CA MET A 98 22.68 -0.25 18.32
C MET A 98 21.47 0.58 17.86
N LEU A 99 20.55 -0.03 17.12
CA LEU A 99 19.32 0.63 16.67
C LEU A 99 18.35 0.91 17.83
N ASP A 100 18.28 0.01 18.81
CA ASP A 100 17.44 0.22 20.00
C ASP A 100 17.99 1.33 20.92
N ASP A 101 19.31 1.48 21.03
CA ASP A 101 19.95 2.58 21.77
C ASP A 101 19.72 3.94 21.07
N GLU A 102 19.80 4.00 19.74
CA GLU A 102 19.41 5.21 18.99
C GLU A 102 17.93 5.55 19.16
N ARG A 103 17.05 4.54 19.23
CA ARG A 103 15.61 4.77 19.47
C ARG A 103 15.35 5.32 20.86
N ARG A 104 16.00 4.77 21.90
CA ARG A 104 15.92 5.30 23.28
C ARG A 104 16.44 6.73 23.38
N ALA A 105 17.57 7.04 22.75
CA ALA A 105 18.12 8.40 22.72
C ALA A 105 17.17 9.39 22.02
N ARG A 106 16.41 8.93 21.02
CA ARG A 106 15.41 9.76 20.32
C ARG A 106 14.12 9.92 21.13
N GLU A 107 13.66 8.86 21.79
CA GLU A 107 12.49 8.89 22.69
C GLU A 107 12.75 9.81 23.91
N GLU A 108 13.97 9.82 24.47
CA GLU A 108 14.37 10.74 25.55
C GLU A 108 14.46 12.21 25.11
N SER A 109 14.59 12.47 23.80
CA SER A 109 14.67 13.83 23.24
C SER A 109 13.31 14.48 22.93
N GLN A 110 12.19 13.77 23.11
CA GLN A 110 10.84 14.24 22.78
C GLN A 110 9.92 14.40 24.00
N ALA A 111 10.43 14.86 25.14
CA ALA A 111 9.54 15.30 26.22
C ALA A 111 8.74 16.53 25.76
N THR A 112 7.49 16.32 25.35
CA THR A 112 6.59 17.37 24.82
C THR A 112 5.94 18.23 25.92
N SER A 113 6.17 17.93 27.20
CA SER A 113 5.56 18.61 28.35
C SER A 113 6.57 19.23 29.31
N ILE A 114 6.21 20.36 29.90
CA ILE A 114 6.92 21.08 30.97
C ILE A 114 6.09 20.97 32.24
N ASP A 115 6.70 20.42 33.30
CA ASP A 115 6.11 20.37 34.63
C ASP A 115 6.65 21.53 35.49
N PHE A 116 5.76 22.35 36.06
CA PHE A 116 6.13 23.41 37.01
C PHE A 116 5.01 23.67 38.01
N GLU A 117 5.34 24.22 39.18
CA GLU A 117 4.36 24.55 40.23
C GLU A 117 3.74 25.92 40.01
N CYS A 118 2.43 26.04 40.24
CA CYS A 118 1.72 27.32 40.14
C CYS A 118 2.14 28.29 41.25
N GLU A 119 2.64 29.48 40.90
CA GLU A 119 3.06 30.52 41.85
C GLU A 119 1.95 30.97 42.83
N TYR A 120 0.68 30.74 42.52
CA TYR A 120 -0.45 31.20 43.34
C TYR A 120 -1.08 30.14 44.22
N CYS A 121 -1.16 28.89 43.77
CA CYS A 121 -1.82 27.80 44.51
C CYS A 121 -0.90 26.63 44.85
N GLY A 122 0.33 26.59 44.32
CA GLY A 122 1.32 25.54 44.62
C GLY A 122 1.05 24.19 43.95
N GLU A 123 -0.04 24.03 43.20
CA GLU A 123 -0.31 22.77 42.51
C GLU A 123 0.59 22.60 41.26
N PRO A 124 1.10 21.38 41.00
CA PRO A 124 1.91 21.10 39.82
C PRO A 124 1.05 21.15 38.56
N ILE A 125 1.54 21.88 37.55
CA ILE A 125 0.90 22.04 36.24
C ILE A 125 1.79 21.37 35.20
N ASN A 126 1.20 20.49 34.39
CA ASN A 126 1.81 19.90 33.19
C ASN A 126 1.24 20.60 31.95
N LEU A 127 2.10 21.26 31.16
CA LEU A 127 1.70 21.99 29.95
C LEU A 127 2.65 21.66 28.79
N GLU A 128 2.14 21.74 27.56
CA GLU A 128 2.94 21.48 26.35
C GLU A 128 4.07 22.51 26.16
N LEU A 129 5.21 22.08 25.62
CA LEU A 129 6.41 22.89 25.40
C LEU A 129 6.15 24.14 24.55
N GLU A 130 5.13 24.13 23.69
CA GLU A 130 4.71 25.27 22.87
C GLU A 130 4.13 26.45 23.69
N MET A 131 3.76 26.19 24.94
CA MET A 131 3.28 27.18 25.90
C MET A 131 4.42 27.81 26.72
N ALA A 132 5.66 27.33 26.56
CA ALA A 132 6.84 27.90 27.20
C ALA A 132 6.96 29.41 26.95
N GLY A 133 7.13 30.20 28.02
CA GLY A 133 7.25 31.66 27.97
C GLY A 133 5.94 32.41 27.72
N LYS A 134 4.84 31.73 27.36
CA LYS A 134 3.50 32.33 27.23
C LYS A 134 2.80 32.40 28.59
N ARG A 135 1.74 33.21 28.65
CA ARG A 135 0.85 33.33 29.82
C ARG A 135 -0.39 32.46 29.59
N THR A 136 -0.71 31.60 30.54
CA THR A 136 -1.85 30.68 30.46
C THR A 136 -2.59 30.64 31.80
N PRO A 137 -3.92 30.48 31.82
CA PRO A 137 -4.65 30.28 33.08
C PRO A 137 -4.28 28.94 33.71
N CYS A 138 -4.02 28.94 35.02
CA CYS A 138 -3.83 27.72 35.81
C CYS A 138 -5.15 26.91 35.86
N PRO A 139 -5.13 25.59 35.60
CA PRO A 139 -6.34 24.76 35.61
C PRO A 139 -7.03 24.68 36.98
N SER A 140 -6.29 24.84 38.07
CA SER A 140 -6.82 24.69 39.43
C SER A 140 -7.36 25.99 40.02
N CYS A 141 -6.63 27.10 39.90
CA CYS A 141 -7.03 28.39 40.50
C CYS A 141 -7.45 29.46 39.48
N ALA A 142 -7.42 29.15 38.18
CA ALA A 142 -7.78 30.04 37.06
C ALA A 142 -6.96 31.35 36.95
N ARG A 143 -5.94 31.57 37.79
CA ARG A 143 -5.04 32.74 37.68
C ARG A 143 -4.06 32.57 36.53
N ILE A 144 -3.75 33.67 35.85
CA ILE A 144 -2.84 33.69 34.72
C ILE A 144 -1.40 33.57 35.24
N VAL A 145 -0.74 32.45 34.94
CA VAL A 145 0.66 32.18 35.30
C VAL A 145 1.55 32.26 34.07
N LYS A 146 2.82 32.64 34.26
CA LYS A 146 3.82 32.65 33.20
C LYS A 146 4.50 31.29 33.18
N VAL A 147 4.39 30.57 32.07
CA VAL A 147 5.07 29.27 31.92
C VAL A 147 6.58 29.54 31.85
N PRO A 148 7.41 28.95 32.72
CA PRO A 148 8.85 29.11 32.64
C PRO A 148 9.34 28.59 31.28
N ALA A 149 10.06 29.44 30.53
CA ALA A 149 10.72 28.97 29.34
C ALA A 149 11.85 28.02 29.78
N PRO A 150 11.94 26.79 29.27
CA PRO A 150 13.09 25.95 29.55
C PRO A 150 14.30 26.75 29.10
N ALA A 151 15.28 26.93 29.99
CA ALA A 151 16.53 27.53 29.61
C ALA A 151 17.02 26.72 28.41
N SER A 152 16.96 27.31 27.22
CA SER A 152 17.49 26.64 26.05
C SER A 152 18.92 26.31 26.42
N LYS A 153 19.28 25.02 26.34
CA LYS A 153 20.67 24.68 26.12
C LYS A 153 20.98 25.24 24.74
N ASP A 154 21.13 26.56 24.66
CA ASP A 154 21.77 27.23 23.56
C ASP A 154 23.11 26.52 23.50
N SER A 155 23.25 25.64 22.50
CA SER A 155 24.49 24.99 22.16
C SER A 155 25.51 26.12 22.17
N ALA A 156 26.39 26.10 23.20
CA ALA A 156 27.25 27.21 23.54
C ALA A 156 27.75 27.86 22.26
N ASP A 157 27.20 29.04 21.95
CA ASP A 157 27.50 29.75 20.72
C ASP A 157 28.99 30.05 20.81
N TRP A 158 29.81 29.26 20.13
CA TRP A 158 31.26 29.26 20.28
C TRP A 158 31.88 30.61 19.89
N LYS A 159 31.05 31.51 19.34
CA LYS A 159 31.34 32.90 18.99
C LYS A 159 31.21 33.89 20.15
N THR A 160 30.56 33.52 21.26
CA THR A 160 30.47 34.35 22.49
C THR A 160 31.36 33.82 23.61
N LYS A 161 32.54 33.28 23.28
CA LYS A 161 33.64 33.28 24.26
C LYS A 161 34.06 34.73 24.50
N PRO A 162 34.12 35.21 25.76
CA PRO A 162 34.59 36.55 26.04
C PRO A 162 36.00 36.71 25.48
N GLN A 163 36.19 37.81 24.74
CA GLN A 163 37.50 38.31 24.34
C GLN A 163 38.46 38.20 25.51
N TYR A 164 39.64 37.65 25.19
CA TYR A 164 40.83 37.58 26.03
C TYR A 164 40.89 38.73 27.05
N SER A 165 41.05 38.32 28.31
CA SER A 165 41.41 39.18 29.43
C SER A 165 42.54 40.13 29.06
N SER A 166 42.38 41.36 29.52
CA SER A 166 43.15 42.59 29.38
C SER A 166 44.63 42.56 29.82
N ALA A 167 45.33 41.43 29.70
CA ALA A 167 46.73 41.26 30.09
C ALA A 167 47.76 41.65 29.00
N MET A 168 47.33 42.05 27.80
CA MET A 168 48.19 42.64 26.78
C MET A 168 47.75 44.08 26.46
N LYS A 169 47.82 44.96 27.45
CA LYS A 169 48.02 46.39 27.18
C LYS A 169 49.47 46.57 26.78
N VAL A 170 49.72 46.71 25.48
CA VAL A 170 50.97 47.30 24.98
C VAL A 170 51.06 48.68 25.62
N LYS A 171 52.09 48.87 26.45
CA LYS A 171 52.44 50.19 27.01
C LYS A 171 52.73 51.11 25.83
N THR A 172 51.85 52.08 25.61
CA THR A 172 52.16 53.27 24.84
C THR A 172 53.27 53.99 25.61
N GLU A 173 54.51 53.87 25.12
CA GLU A 173 55.64 54.62 25.64
C GLU A 173 55.35 56.12 25.52
N GLU A 174 55.66 56.82 26.60
CA GLU A 174 55.59 58.27 26.72
C GLU A 174 56.48 58.91 25.64
N THR A 175 55.91 59.84 24.90
CA THR A 175 56.62 60.74 24.01
C THR A 175 57.76 61.41 24.78
N PRO A 176 59.03 61.30 24.33
CA PRO A 176 60.14 61.95 24.99
C PRO A 176 59.98 63.48 24.92
N GLU A 177 60.06 64.13 26.08
CA GLU A 177 60.07 65.58 26.22
C GLU A 177 61.26 66.17 25.46
N GLY A 178 60.98 66.95 24.40
CA GLY A 178 62.01 67.63 23.61
C GLY A 178 61.75 67.71 22.10
N ALA A 179 60.69 67.11 21.56
CA ALA A 179 60.36 67.23 20.15
C ALA A 179 59.79 68.63 19.84
N TRP A 180 60.61 69.44 19.18
CA TRP A 180 60.30 70.79 18.73
C TRP A 180 58.94 70.87 18.04
N GLN A 181 58.08 71.78 18.51
CA GLN A 181 56.94 72.26 17.75
C GLN A 181 57.44 73.12 16.58
N ALA A 182 57.90 72.47 15.51
CA ALA A 182 58.04 73.14 14.23
C ALA A 182 56.62 73.31 13.66
N SER A 183 56.13 74.55 13.66
CA SER A 183 55.00 74.98 12.84
C SER A 183 55.39 74.82 11.37
N ALA A 184 55.24 73.59 10.87
CA ALA A 184 55.41 73.28 9.46
C ALA A 184 54.26 73.94 8.69
N SER A 185 54.55 75.10 8.09
CA SER A 185 53.79 75.61 6.97
C SER A 185 53.69 74.49 5.92
N TYR A 186 52.46 74.04 5.66
CA TYR A 186 52.17 73.04 4.64
C TYR A 186 52.65 73.56 3.29
N VAL A 187 53.78 73.04 2.81
CA VAL A 187 54.18 73.18 1.41
C VAL A 187 53.21 72.32 0.61
N SER A 188 52.49 72.91 -0.34
CA SER A 188 51.49 72.18 -1.12
C SER A 188 52.19 71.08 -1.92
N ARG A 189 51.47 69.98 -2.11
CA ARG A 189 51.99 68.80 -2.82
C ARG A 189 52.44 69.14 -4.25
N GLU A 190 51.81 70.13 -4.88
CA GLU A 190 52.22 70.66 -6.18
C GLU A 190 53.63 71.27 -6.13
N SER A 191 53.99 72.02 -5.09
CA SER A 191 55.35 72.58 -4.95
C SER A 191 56.43 71.52 -4.73
N LEU A 192 56.07 70.34 -4.20
CA LEU A 192 56.99 69.20 -4.06
C LEU A 192 57.06 68.32 -5.32
N GLU A 193 55.98 68.26 -6.10
CA GLU A 193 55.95 67.59 -7.42
C GLU A 193 56.72 68.42 -8.46
N GLU A 194 56.64 69.76 -8.41
CA GLU A 194 57.34 70.66 -9.34
C GLU A 194 58.85 70.78 -9.05
N ALA A 195 59.28 70.52 -7.81
CA ALA A 195 60.69 70.48 -7.41
C ALA A 195 61.37 69.10 -7.63
N ASP A 196 60.67 68.11 -8.20
CA ASP A 196 61.10 66.71 -8.36
C ASP A 196 61.67 66.08 -7.06
N ALA A 197 61.23 66.60 -5.92
CA ALA A 197 61.75 66.24 -4.59
C ALA A 197 60.98 65.07 -3.96
N LEU A 198 59.96 64.54 -4.65
CA LEU A 198 59.26 63.35 -4.19
C LEU A 198 60.03 62.08 -4.57
N PRO A 199 60.54 61.30 -3.60
CA PRO A 199 61.19 60.04 -3.91
C PRO A 199 60.21 59.15 -4.68
N ALA A 200 60.66 58.64 -5.84
CA ALA A 200 59.90 57.69 -6.65
C ALA A 200 59.29 56.64 -5.71
N LYS A 201 57.95 56.50 -5.73
CA LYS A 201 57.21 55.62 -4.82
C LYS A 201 57.82 54.22 -4.85
N VAL A 202 58.66 53.93 -3.86
CA VAL A 202 59.21 52.60 -3.65
C VAL A 202 58.02 51.72 -3.32
N ALA A 203 57.67 50.81 -4.23
CA ALA A 203 56.56 49.89 -4.04
C ALA A 203 56.78 49.17 -2.70
N THR A 204 55.97 49.51 -1.69
CA THR A 204 56.10 48.91 -0.38
C THR A 204 55.85 47.41 -0.55
N PRO A 205 56.78 46.55 -0.11
CA PRO A 205 56.64 45.11 -0.29
C PRO A 205 55.36 44.67 0.41
N VAL A 206 54.45 44.08 -0.37
CA VAL A 206 53.14 43.64 0.12
C VAL A 206 53.38 42.64 1.26
N THR A 207 52.94 42.99 2.47
CA THR A 207 53.15 42.16 3.65
C THR A 207 52.49 40.78 3.47
N MET A 208 53.13 39.72 3.98
CA MET A 208 52.63 38.34 3.88
C MET A 208 51.16 38.22 4.32
N ALA A 209 50.75 38.93 5.37
CA ALA A 209 49.37 38.98 5.85
C ALA A 209 48.38 39.49 4.79
N THR A 210 48.79 40.48 3.98
CA THR A 210 47.97 41.03 2.90
C THR A 210 47.85 40.04 1.73
N ARG A 211 48.91 39.27 1.43
CA ARG A 211 48.84 38.17 0.46
C ARG A 211 47.90 37.06 0.92
N ILE A 212 48.00 36.62 2.19
CA ILE A 212 47.13 35.59 2.76
C ILE A 212 45.65 36.03 2.70
N ARG A 213 45.33 37.28 3.08
CA ARG A 213 43.96 37.81 2.98
C ARG A 213 43.43 37.79 1.54
N ARG A 214 44.26 38.16 0.56
CA ARG A 214 43.86 38.12 -0.86
C ARG A 214 43.59 36.69 -1.34
N TYR A 215 44.41 35.72 -0.96
CA TYR A 215 44.17 34.31 -1.30
C TYR A 215 42.94 33.75 -0.60
N ALA A 216 42.74 34.05 0.68
CA ALA A 216 41.55 33.62 1.41
C ALA A 216 40.26 34.17 0.77
N LEU A 217 40.25 35.45 0.37
CA LEU A 217 39.12 36.05 -0.34
C LEU A 217 38.88 35.37 -1.69
N ALA A 218 39.93 35.08 -2.45
CA ALA A 218 39.82 34.41 -3.74
C ALA A 218 39.24 32.99 -3.61
N ILE A 219 39.64 32.24 -2.57
CA ILE A 219 39.10 30.91 -2.28
C ILE A 219 37.61 31.00 -1.92
N VAL A 220 37.22 31.95 -1.07
CA VAL A 220 35.80 32.13 -0.71
C VAL A 220 34.95 32.45 -1.94
N LEU A 221 35.42 33.34 -2.81
CA LEU A 221 34.70 33.68 -4.05
C LEU A 221 34.62 32.48 -5.01
N ALA A 222 35.69 31.71 -5.15
CA ALA A 222 35.70 30.49 -5.96
C ALA A 222 34.72 29.43 -5.42
N SER A 223 34.65 29.26 -4.10
CA SER A 223 33.70 28.35 -3.45
C SER A 223 32.25 28.77 -3.68
N ILE A 224 31.93 30.07 -3.55
CA ILE A 224 30.59 30.60 -3.84
C ILE A 224 30.22 30.39 -5.30
N ALA A 225 31.14 30.66 -6.23
CA ALA A 225 30.93 30.41 -7.66
C ALA A 225 30.74 28.92 -7.96
N GLY A 226 31.48 28.02 -7.30
CA GLY A 226 31.33 26.58 -7.41
C GLY A 226 29.96 26.09 -6.92
N ILE A 227 29.49 26.57 -5.76
CA ILE A 227 28.17 26.22 -5.22
C ILE A 227 27.05 26.76 -6.12
N ALA A 228 27.17 28.00 -6.61
CA ALA A 228 26.21 28.59 -7.53
C ALA A 228 26.17 27.82 -8.87
N GLY A 229 27.33 27.48 -9.42
CA GLY A 229 27.46 26.67 -10.63
C GLY A 229 26.84 25.28 -10.47
N TRP A 230 27.13 24.60 -9.36
CA TRP A 230 26.53 23.30 -9.05
C TRP A 230 25.00 23.37 -8.85
N SER A 231 24.50 24.44 -8.22
CA SER A 231 23.06 24.67 -8.05
C SER A 231 22.35 24.93 -9.40
N VAL A 232 22.95 25.71 -10.29
CA VAL A 232 22.41 25.93 -11.65
C VAL A 232 22.46 24.64 -12.49
N MET A 233 23.57 23.91 -12.42
CA MET A 233 23.75 22.67 -13.19
C MET A 233 22.83 21.55 -12.69
N SER A 234 22.65 21.41 -11.39
CA SER A 234 21.69 20.46 -10.80
C SER A 234 20.24 20.85 -11.12
N ARG A 235 19.90 22.15 -11.13
CA ARG A 235 18.58 22.61 -11.63
C ARG A 235 18.39 22.27 -13.11
N ARG A 236 19.41 22.48 -13.96
CA ARG A 236 19.33 22.13 -15.39
C ARG A 236 19.21 20.63 -15.61
N ALA A 237 19.98 19.80 -14.90
CA ALA A 237 19.86 18.35 -14.96
C ALA A 237 18.43 17.89 -14.61
N ARG A 238 17.82 18.48 -13.58
CA ARG A 238 16.43 18.19 -13.19
C ARG A 238 15.39 18.64 -14.23
N VAL A 239 15.59 19.80 -14.86
CA VAL A 239 14.70 20.28 -15.94
C VAL A 239 14.81 19.37 -17.17
N VAL A 240 16.03 18.91 -17.50
CA VAL A 240 16.25 17.97 -18.60
C VAL A 240 15.61 16.61 -18.31
N GLU A 241 15.66 16.10 -17.07
CA GLU A 241 14.97 14.85 -16.71
C GLU A 241 13.45 14.96 -16.76
N ALA A 242 12.87 16.08 -16.31
CA ALA A 242 11.43 16.31 -16.42
C ALA A 242 11.00 16.44 -17.89
N GLY A 243 11.78 17.17 -18.69
CA GLY A 243 11.57 17.28 -20.14
C GLY A 243 11.67 15.94 -20.86
N LYS A 244 12.60 15.06 -20.46
CA LYS A 244 12.73 13.71 -21.03
C LYS A 244 11.52 12.82 -20.76
N VAL A 245 10.82 12.97 -19.63
CA VAL A 245 9.59 12.20 -19.41
C VAL A 245 8.47 12.71 -20.32
N GLU A 246 8.34 14.03 -20.49
CA GLU A 246 7.38 14.60 -21.44
C GLU A 246 7.74 14.28 -22.90
N GLU A 247 9.03 14.25 -23.25
CA GLU A 247 9.54 13.87 -24.57
C GLU A 247 9.33 12.38 -24.83
N VAL A 248 9.65 11.49 -23.87
CA VAL A 248 9.33 10.07 -23.98
C VAL A 248 7.82 9.84 -24.04
N LEU A 249 7.03 10.60 -23.28
CA LEU A 249 5.57 10.54 -23.38
C LEU A 249 5.09 11.11 -24.72
N ALA A 250 5.74 12.12 -25.31
CA ALA A 250 5.41 12.67 -26.61
C ALA A 250 5.77 11.69 -27.74
N ASP A 251 6.95 11.05 -27.67
CA ASP A 251 7.43 10.03 -28.58
C ASP A 251 6.56 8.76 -28.51
N ILE A 252 6.06 8.41 -27.32
CA ILE A 252 5.07 7.33 -27.17
C ILE A 252 3.65 7.80 -27.53
N ALA A 253 3.34 9.10 -27.34
CA ALA A 253 2.05 9.71 -27.68
C ALA A 253 1.91 10.05 -29.17
N GLU A 254 2.95 9.89 -29.97
CA GLU A 254 2.87 9.79 -31.43
C GLU A 254 2.74 8.31 -31.86
N PRO A 255 1.55 7.76 -32.14
CA PRO A 255 0.25 7.86 -31.51
C PRO A 255 -0.09 6.53 -30.83
N ALA A 256 -0.46 6.56 -29.56
CA ALA A 256 -1.43 5.60 -29.05
C ALA A 256 -2.77 5.82 -29.81
N LYS A 257 -2.84 5.40 -31.09
CA LYS A 257 -4.07 5.43 -31.89
C LYS A 257 -5.18 4.68 -31.18
N ASN A 258 -4.79 3.67 -30.39
CA ASN A 258 -5.67 2.96 -29.51
C ASN A 258 -5.84 3.71 -28.19
N LYS A 259 -7.10 4.03 -27.87
CA LYS A 259 -7.50 4.65 -26.60
C LYS A 259 -7.06 3.82 -25.38
N LEU A 260 -6.91 2.51 -25.56
CA LEU A 260 -6.42 1.59 -24.53
C LEU A 260 -4.99 1.90 -24.11
N ASP A 261 -4.10 2.06 -25.09
CA ASP A 261 -2.69 2.35 -24.84
C ASP A 261 -2.57 3.73 -24.19
N LYS A 262 -3.38 4.70 -24.63
CA LYS A 262 -3.43 6.03 -24.01
C LYS A 262 -3.81 5.97 -22.52
N ALA A 263 -4.84 5.20 -22.16
CA ALA A 263 -5.24 5.05 -20.76
C ALA A 263 -4.12 4.44 -19.90
N ALA A 264 -3.46 3.40 -20.41
CA ALA A 264 -2.36 2.74 -19.72
C ALA A 264 -1.14 3.67 -19.56
N LEU A 265 -0.77 4.40 -20.62
CA LEU A 265 0.37 5.32 -20.62
C LEU A 265 0.18 6.50 -19.68
N GLU A 266 -1.01 7.12 -19.69
CA GLU A 266 -1.33 8.21 -18.77
C GLU A 266 -1.29 7.74 -17.31
N MET A 267 -1.72 6.50 -17.04
CA MET A 267 -1.62 5.92 -15.69
C MET A 267 -0.17 5.62 -15.27
N MET A 268 0.66 5.13 -16.20
CA MET A 268 2.09 4.95 -15.96
C MET A 268 2.80 6.29 -15.73
N ALA A 269 2.44 7.34 -16.49
CA ALA A 269 2.96 8.69 -16.30
C ALA A 269 2.64 9.21 -14.89
N ALA A 270 1.39 9.06 -14.44
CA ALA A 270 0.97 9.43 -13.09
C ALA A 270 1.84 8.73 -12.02
N ARG A 271 2.05 7.42 -12.15
CA ARG A 271 2.89 6.65 -11.22
C ARG A 271 4.35 7.08 -11.23
N CYS A 272 4.93 7.27 -12.41
CA CYS A 272 6.32 7.75 -12.56
C CYS A 272 6.52 9.11 -11.86
N VAL A 273 5.53 10.01 -11.95
CA VAL A 273 5.62 11.32 -11.27
C VAL A 273 5.55 11.17 -9.75
N VAL A 274 4.78 10.22 -9.21
CA VAL A 274 4.72 9.95 -7.76
C VAL A 274 6.00 9.31 -7.24
N GLU A 275 6.61 8.39 -7.99
CA GLU A 275 7.86 7.71 -7.59
C GLU A 275 9.08 8.63 -7.62
N GLN A 276 9.01 9.79 -8.29
CA GLN A 276 10.04 10.81 -8.19
C GLN A 276 9.98 11.51 -6.82
N ASP A 277 10.92 11.16 -5.94
CA ASP A 277 11.09 11.51 -4.51
C ASP A 277 11.00 13.02 -4.12
N GLN A 278 10.71 13.91 -5.06
CA GLN A 278 10.47 15.33 -4.85
C GLN A 278 9.18 15.79 -5.53
N VAL A 279 8.04 15.29 -5.04
CA VAL A 279 6.72 15.75 -5.48
C VAL A 279 6.35 17.01 -4.71
N GLY A 280 6.60 18.19 -5.28
CA GLY A 280 6.01 19.44 -4.77
C GLY A 280 4.53 19.56 -5.17
N LYS A 281 3.80 20.53 -4.60
CA LYS A 281 2.38 20.80 -4.91
C LYS A 281 2.07 20.89 -6.41
N ALA A 282 2.97 21.44 -7.22
CA ALA A 282 2.80 21.53 -8.67
C ALA A 282 2.75 20.15 -9.36
N LYS A 283 3.52 19.17 -8.86
CA LYS A 283 3.56 17.81 -9.41
C LYS A 283 2.33 17.00 -9.01
N ILE A 284 1.72 17.26 -7.85
CA ILE A 284 0.44 16.60 -7.48
C ILE A 284 -0.65 16.95 -8.49
N LYS A 285 -0.78 18.22 -8.88
CA LYS A 285 -1.72 18.63 -9.93
C LYS A 285 -1.45 17.94 -11.27
N LEU A 286 -0.17 17.69 -11.58
CA LEU A 286 0.21 16.94 -12.77
C LEU A 286 -0.20 15.46 -12.67
N VAL A 287 -0.01 14.82 -11.51
CA VAL A 287 -0.49 13.45 -11.24
C VAL A 287 -2.01 13.38 -11.39
N GLU A 288 -2.75 14.29 -10.77
CA GLU A 288 -4.22 14.35 -10.88
C GLU A 288 -4.67 14.58 -12.33
N LYS A 289 -3.94 15.38 -13.11
CA LYS A 289 -4.18 15.58 -14.54
C LYS A 289 -3.99 14.28 -15.33
N HIS A 290 -2.89 13.57 -15.13
CA HIS A 290 -2.63 12.29 -15.80
C HIS A 290 -3.67 11.23 -15.42
N ILE A 291 -4.06 11.15 -14.14
CA ILE A 291 -5.15 10.28 -13.68
C ILE A 291 -6.48 10.66 -14.36
N GLY A 292 -6.78 11.95 -14.47
CA GLY A 292 -7.97 12.45 -15.17
C GLY A 292 -7.98 12.07 -16.65
N ASN A 293 -6.85 12.21 -17.35
CA ASN A 293 -6.69 11.80 -18.73
C ASN A 293 -6.84 10.28 -18.91
N ALA A 294 -6.24 9.49 -18.02
CA ALA A 294 -6.37 8.04 -18.02
C ALA A 294 -7.84 7.61 -17.82
N MET A 295 -8.56 8.24 -16.88
CA MET A 295 -9.98 7.99 -16.66
C MET A 295 -10.83 8.38 -17.87
N ALA A 296 -10.53 9.50 -18.53
CA ALA A 296 -11.23 9.92 -19.74
C ALA A 296 -11.04 8.90 -20.87
N ALA A 297 -9.80 8.46 -21.10
CA ALA A 297 -9.51 7.43 -22.08
C ALA A 297 -10.18 6.07 -21.75
N LEU A 298 -10.22 5.70 -20.45
CA LEU A 298 -10.91 4.50 -19.97
C LEU A 298 -12.43 4.57 -20.17
N ASN A 299 -13.04 5.76 -20.03
CA ASN A 299 -14.47 5.96 -20.24
C ASN A 299 -14.88 5.86 -21.70
N ASP A 300 -13.98 6.24 -22.61
CA ASP A 300 -14.19 6.17 -24.04
C ASP A 300 -14.06 4.74 -24.63
N LEU A 301 -13.55 3.79 -23.85
CA LEU A 301 -13.45 2.40 -24.26
C LEU A 301 -14.83 1.71 -24.16
N PRO A 302 -15.20 0.86 -25.14
CA PRO A 302 -16.40 0.04 -25.03
C PRO A 302 -16.28 -0.88 -23.79
N ALA A 303 -17.41 -1.14 -23.14
CA ALA A 303 -17.46 -2.16 -22.08
C ALA A 303 -17.00 -3.50 -22.66
N GLY A 304 -16.02 -4.11 -21.99
CA GLY A 304 -15.42 -5.33 -22.48
C GLY A 304 -14.13 -5.64 -21.74
N PRO A 305 -13.55 -6.81 -22.02
CA PRO A 305 -12.48 -7.36 -21.18
C PRO A 305 -11.20 -6.53 -21.16
N ALA A 306 -10.86 -5.95 -22.32
CA ALA A 306 -9.71 -5.05 -22.44
C ALA A 306 -9.88 -3.79 -21.56
N ARG A 307 -11.09 -3.23 -21.49
CA ARG A 307 -11.41 -2.12 -20.59
C ARG A 307 -11.32 -2.55 -19.12
N PHE A 308 -11.82 -3.74 -18.80
CA PHE A 308 -11.79 -4.25 -17.42
C PHE A 308 -10.37 -4.44 -16.92
N GLN A 309 -9.48 -4.96 -17.75
CA GLN A 309 -8.08 -5.13 -17.41
C GLN A 309 -7.37 -3.78 -17.18
N VAL A 310 -7.59 -2.79 -18.05
CA VAL A 310 -7.03 -1.44 -17.86
C VAL A 310 -7.57 -0.81 -16.58
N ALA A 311 -8.88 -0.94 -16.31
CA ALA A 311 -9.49 -0.46 -15.09
C ALA A 311 -8.90 -1.14 -13.84
N ALA A 312 -8.68 -2.45 -13.88
CA ALA A 312 -8.06 -3.23 -12.80
C ALA A 312 -6.62 -2.77 -12.52
N ASN A 313 -5.81 -2.66 -13.57
CA ASN A 313 -4.42 -2.18 -13.46
C ASN A 313 -4.37 -0.73 -12.98
N MET A 314 -5.31 0.11 -13.42
CA MET A 314 -5.43 1.49 -12.97
C MET A 314 -5.77 1.56 -11.48
N ALA A 315 -6.76 0.78 -11.04
CA ALA A 315 -7.14 0.67 -9.64
C ALA A 315 -5.96 0.20 -8.74
N GLU A 316 -5.22 -0.82 -9.19
CA GLU A 316 -4.03 -1.32 -8.49
C GLU A 316 -2.93 -0.26 -8.37
N ASN A 317 -2.61 0.46 -9.47
CA ASN A 317 -1.60 1.53 -9.43
C ASN A 317 -2.04 2.70 -8.55
N LEU A 318 -3.33 3.08 -8.58
CA LEU A 318 -3.88 4.08 -7.67
C LEU A 318 -3.77 3.64 -6.20
N ALA A 319 -3.99 2.35 -5.92
CA ALA A 319 -3.82 1.79 -4.59
C ALA A 319 -2.36 1.84 -4.13
N ALA A 320 -1.42 1.51 -5.02
CA ALA A 320 0.02 1.59 -4.76
C ALA A 320 0.52 3.02 -4.51
N MET A 321 -0.14 4.04 -5.07
CA MET A 321 0.19 5.46 -4.85
C MET A 321 -0.38 6.03 -3.54
N MET A 322 -1.35 5.37 -2.90
CA MET A 322 -1.77 5.77 -1.56
C MET A 322 -0.61 5.44 -0.60
N GLY A 323 0.07 6.47 -0.08
CA GLY A 323 1.14 6.30 0.91
C GLY A 323 0.66 5.63 2.19
N SER A 324 1.53 5.53 3.20
CA SER A 324 1.15 5.12 4.55
C SER A 324 0.20 6.13 5.20
N GLY A 325 -0.50 5.73 6.27
CA GLY A 325 -1.36 6.66 7.02
C GLY A 325 -0.59 7.87 7.56
N GLU A 326 0.70 7.71 7.84
CA GLU A 326 1.58 8.80 8.29
C GLU A 326 1.85 9.82 7.18
N ASP A 327 1.90 9.36 5.92
CA ASP A 327 2.15 10.20 4.76
C ASP A 327 0.97 11.13 4.40
N GLU A 328 -0.21 10.94 5.00
CA GLU A 328 -1.38 11.77 4.71
C GLU A 328 -1.17 13.24 5.14
N LYS A 329 -0.26 13.48 6.09
CA LYS A 329 0.15 14.84 6.48
C LYS A 329 1.17 15.47 5.53
N ASP A 330 1.81 14.67 4.67
CA ASP A 330 2.83 15.17 3.75
C ASP A 330 2.14 15.76 2.51
N GLU A 331 2.21 17.09 2.35
CA GLU A 331 1.63 17.82 1.21
C GLU A 331 2.24 17.46 -0.16
N LYS A 332 3.05 16.39 -0.21
CA LYS A 332 3.75 15.85 -1.37
C LYS A 332 3.00 14.71 -2.05
N LYS A 333 2.02 14.08 -1.40
CA LYS A 333 1.27 12.96 -2.00
C LYS A 333 -0.14 13.39 -2.44
N PRO A 334 -0.71 12.75 -3.49
CA PRO A 334 -2.12 12.95 -3.83
C PRO A 334 -3.01 12.62 -2.64
N GLN A 335 -4.12 13.34 -2.49
CA GLN A 335 -5.04 13.12 -1.37
C GLN A 335 -5.60 11.70 -1.40
N ALA A 336 -5.52 10.97 -0.28
CA ALA A 336 -6.00 9.60 -0.18
C ALA A 336 -7.49 9.46 -0.56
N ASN A 337 -8.32 10.45 -0.21
CA ASN A 337 -9.74 10.47 -0.58
C ASN A 337 -9.98 10.59 -2.09
N PHE A 338 -9.11 11.32 -2.80
CA PHE A 338 -9.15 11.42 -4.26
C PHE A 338 -8.79 10.08 -4.91
N LEU A 339 -7.71 9.45 -4.43
CA LEU A 339 -7.28 8.13 -4.91
C LEU A 339 -8.34 7.07 -4.64
N GLN A 340 -8.86 6.99 -3.41
CA GLN A 340 -9.92 6.04 -3.02
C GLN A 340 -11.17 6.17 -3.89
N ARG A 341 -11.66 7.40 -4.13
CA ARG A 341 -12.81 7.63 -5.02
C ARG A 341 -12.51 7.17 -6.45
N THR A 342 -11.29 7.42 -6.93
CA THR A 342 -10.88 7.04 -8.28
C THR A 342 -10.74 5.52 -8.41
N ILE A 343 -10.22 4.83 -7.40
CA ILE A 343 -10.19 3.36 -7.34
C ILE A 343 -11.61 2.80 -7.42
N GLY A 344 -12.53 3.33 -6.61
CA GLY A 344 -13.94 2.93 -6.65
C GLY A 344 -14.58 3.14 -8.02
N ASN A 345 -14.28 4.27 -8.67
CA ASN A 345 -14.73 4.54 -10.03
C ASN A 345 -14.17 3.53 -11.05
N CYS A 346 -12.88 3.16 -10.95
CA CYS A 346 -12.25 2.17 -11.83
C CYS A 346 -12.91 0.80 -11.66
N LEU A 347 -13.03 0.33 -10.42
CA LEU A 347 -13.66 -0.97 -10.13
C LEU A 347 -15.13 -1.00 -10.55
N GLY A 348 -15.84 0.12 -10.42
CA GLY A 348 -17.21 0.28 -10.91
C GLY A 348 -17.36 0.20 -12.44
N LYS A 349 -16.27 0.33 -13.22
CA LYS A 349 -16.28 0.13 -14.68
C LYS A 349 -16.09 -1.33 -15.10
N ILE A 350 -15.86 -2.23 -14.16
CA ILE A 350 -15.63 -3.65 -14.44
C ILE A 350 -16.96 -4.38 -14.31
N ASP A 351 -17.73 -4.51 -15.39
CA ASP A 351 -19.09 -5.08 -15.33
C ASP A 351 -19.09 -6.57 -14.99
N ASP A 352 -18.02 -7.29 -15.35
CA ASP A 352 -17.83 -8.69 -15.00
C ASP A 352 -17.45 -8.84 -13.51
N PRO A 353 -18.25 -9.55 -12.69
CA PRO A 353 -18.00 -9.68 -11.26
C PRO A 353 -16.70 -10.40 -10.92
N GLU A 354 -16.30 -11.41 -11.70
CA GLU A 354 -15.06 -12.15 -11.43
C GLU A 354 -13.83 -11.28 -11.70
N SER A 355 -13.82 -10.56 -12.82
CA SER A 355 -12.81 -9.57 -13.16
C SER A 355 -12.72 -8.47 -12.08
N ARG A 356 -13.86 -8.05 -11.54
CA ARG A 356 -13.91 -7.05 -10.48
C ARG A 356 -13.33 -7.57 -9.16
N LEU A 357 -13.59 -8.82 -8.81
CA LEU A 357 -13.02 -9.47 -7.63
C LEU A 357 -11.51 -9.70 -7.76
N ASP A 358 -11.03 -10.10 -8.94
CA ASP A 358 -9.58 -10.20 -9.19
C ASP A 358 -8.90 -8.82 -9.15
N ALA A 359 -9.54 -7.78 -9.70
CA ALA A 359 -9.07 -6.41 -9.55
C ALA A 359 -9.04 -5.97 -8.08
N TRP A 360 -10.06 -6.37 -7.30
CA TRP A 360 -10.13 -6.09 -5.87
C TRP A 360 -9.02 -6.78 -5.08
N ASP A 361 -8.69 -8.04 -5.36
CA ASP A 361 -7.57 -8.74 -4.71
C ASP A 361 -6.25 -7.98 -4.87
N ARG A 362 -5.97 -7.50 -6.09
CA ARG A 362 -4.76 -6.70 -6.36
C ARG A 362 -4.78 -5.36 -5.62
N VAL A 363 -5.91 -4.67 -5.64
CA VAL A 363 -6.11 -3.41 -4.90
C VAL A 363 -5.94 -3.62 -3.40
N ALA A 364 -6.60 -4.62 -2.82
CA ALA A 364 -6.54 -4.95 -1.41
C ALA A 364 -5.09 -5.20 -0.96
N ARG A 365 -4.36 -6.03 -1.71
CA ARG A 365 -2.94 -6.30 -1.46
C ARG A 365 -2.08 -5.03 -1.51
N ALA A 366 -2.26 -4.18 -2.52
CA ALA A 366 -1.53 -2.92 -2.65
C ALA A 366 -1.86 -1.92 -1.52
N MET A 367 -3.13 -1.83 -1.10
CA MET A 367 -3.54 -1.00 0.03
C MET A 367 -2.93 -1.50 1.34
N ILE A 368 -2.93 -2.82 1.55
CA ILE A 368 -2.40 -3.44 2.76
C ILE A 368 -0.87 -3.28 2.83
N SER A 369 -0.14 -3.45 1.71
CA SER A 369 1.31 -3.20 1.69
C SER A 369 1.66 -1.74 2.01
N ASN A 370 0.73 -0.82 1.75
CA ASN A 370 0.86 0.60 2.09
C ASN A 370 0.26 0.95 3.46
N SER A 371 -0.05 -0.03 4.32
CA SER A 371 -0.66 0.22 5.65
C SER A 371 -2.01 0.96 5.59
N GLN A 372 -2.80 0.76 4.53
CA GLN A 372 -4.12 1.38 4.32
C GLN A 372 -5.29 0.39 4.51
N ALA A 373 -5.13 -0.59 5.42
CA ALA A 373 -6.14 -1.63 5.67
C ALA A 373 -7.52 -1.06 6.08
N GLU A 374 -7.55 0.00 6.88
CA GLU A 374 -8.81 0.63 7.30
C GLU A 374 -9.59 1.20 6.11
N ARG A 375 -8.90 1.91 5.23
CA ARG A 375 -9.50 2.49 4.01
C ARG A 375 -9.95 1.41 3.04
N MET A 376 -9.24 0.30 2.98
CA MET A 376 -9.59 -0.85 2.13
C MET A 376 -10.97 -1.37 2.53
N VAL A 377 -11.23 -1.60 3.83
CA VAL A 377 -12.54 -2.07 4.30
C VAL A 377 -13.65 -1.06 3.97
N VAL A 378 -13.40 0.24 4.12
CA VAL A 378 -14.38 1.29 3.76
C VAL A 378 -14.66 1.27 2.25
N LEU A 379 -13.62 1.15 1.42
CA LEU A 379 -13.73 1.11 -0.03
C LEU A 379 -14.45 -0.16 -0.50
N GLU A 380 -14.22 -1.31 0.13
CA GLU A 380 -14.91 -2.56 -0.15
C GLU A 380 -16.43 -2.38 -0.07
N GLY A 381 -16.91 -1.83 1.06
CA GLY A 381 -18.31 -1.54 1.27
C GLY A 381 -18.87 -0.43 0.37
N GLN A 382 -18.03 0.33 -0.33
CA GLN A 382 -18.47 1.29 -1.36
C GLN A 382 -18.58 0.65 -2.74
N VAL A 383 -17.65 -0.25 -3.08
CA VAL A 383 -17.55 -0.88 -4.40
C VAL A 383 -18.53 -2.04 -4.54
N PHE A 384 -18.70 -2.83 -3.47
CA PHE A 384 -19.45 -4.08 -3.52
C PHE A 384 -20.89 -3.97 -3.00
N ARG A 385 -21.20 -2.95 -2.20
CA ARG A 385 -22.54 -2.77 -1.64
C ARG A 385 -23.56 -2.45 -2.74
N GLY A 386 -24.63 -3.24 -2.77
CA GLY A 386 -25.74 -3.05 -3.70
C GLY A 386 -25.45 -3.56 -5.11
N MET A 387 -24.35 -4.28 -5.33
CA MET A 387 -24.19 -5.02 -6.57
C MET A 387 -25.31 -6.06 -6.72
N PRO A 388 -25.87 -6.22 -7.93
CA PRO A 388 -26.84 -7.26 -8.18
C PRO A 388 -26.18 -8.60 -7.85
N LYS A 389 -26.92 -9.45 -7.15
CA LYS A 389 -26.51 -10.83 -6.99
C LYS A 389 -26.49 -11.46 -8.38
N PHE A 390 -25.40 -12.11 -8.74
CA PHE A 390 -25.31 -12.76 -10.05
C PHE A 390 -25.69 -14.22 -9.88
N ALA A 391 -26.65 -14.67 -10.68
CA ALA A 391 -27.00 -16.07 -10.77
C ALA A 391 -25.84 -16.82 -11.44
N ASN A 392 -25.27 -17.81 -10.75
CA ASN A 392 -24.44 -18.80 -11.43
C ASN A 392 -25.34 -19.64 -12.38
N ARG A 393 -24.74 -20.55 -13.15
CA ARG A 393 -25.50 -21.42 -14.08
C ARG A 393 -26.53 -22.34 -13.39
N ASN A 394 -26.41 -22.52 -12.06
CA ASN A 394 -27.35 -23.24 -11.21
C ASN A 394 -28.44 -22.32 -10.61
N ASN A 395 -28.50 -21.05 -11.03
CA ASN A 395 -29.39 -20.02 -10.51
C ASN A 395 -29.14 -19.64 -9.03
N GLU A 396 -27.96 -19.96 -8.51
CA GLU A 396 -27.55 -19.55 -7.16
C GLU A 396 -26.96 -18.15 -7.21
N LEU A 397 -27.49 -17.31 -6.33
CA LEU A 397 -27.19 -15.89 -6.26
C LEU A 397 -25.92 -15.68 -5.43
N ILE A 398 -24.77 -15.61 -6.11
CA ILE A 398 -23.49 -15.26 -5.47
C ILE A 398 -23.54 -13.78 -5.08
N GLN A 399 -23.09 -13.48 -3.86
CA GLN A 399 -22.94 -12.10 -3.37
C GLN A 399 -21.48 -11.68 -3.49
N PRO A 400 -21.11 -10.82 -4.47
CA PRO A 400 -19.73 -10.36 -4.66
C PRO A 400 -19.11 -9.73 -3.41
N GLU A 401 -19.93 -9.09 -2.58
CA GLU A 401 -19.52 -8.50 -1.30
C GLU A 401 -18.87 -9.56 -0.38
N MET A 402 -19.41 -10.78 -0.35
CA MET A 402 -18.87 -11.86 0.47
C MET A 402 -17.50 -12.32 0.00
N GLU A 403 -17.33 -12.47 -1.30
CA GLU A 403 -16.07 -12.88 -1.90
C GLU A 403 -15.02 -11.76 -1.75
N ALA A 404 -15.41 -10.49 -1.92
CA ALA A 404 -14.54 -9.36 -1.68
C ALA A 404 -14.03 -9.30 -0.23
N SER A 405 -14.91 -9.53 0.75
CA SER A 405 -14.52 -9.61 2.17
C SER A 405 -13.57 -10.77 2.45
N ALA A 406 -13.77 -11.93 1.82
CA ALA A 406 -12.88 -13.07 1.95
C ALA A 406 -11.49 -12.77 1.38
N ILE A 407 -11.43 -12.11 0.21
CA ILE A 407 -10.21 -11.64 -0.44
C ILE A 407 -9.47 -10.63 0.45
N SER A 408 -10.19 -9.62 0.97
CA SER A 408 -9.64 -8.65 1.92
C SER A 408 -9.06 -9.35 3.15
N GLY A 409 -9.81 -10.29 3.74
CA GLY A 409 -9.35 -11.08 4.89
C GLY A 409 -8.07 -11.88 4.59
N LEU A 410 -7.96 -12.47 3.39
CA LEU A 410 -6.77 -13.20 2.95
C LEU A 410 -5.55 -12.29 2.79
N ALA A 411 -5.73 -11.14 2.16
CA ALA A 411 -4.64 -10.19 1.98
C ALA A 411 -4.13 -9.67 3.34
N LEU A 412 -5.03 -9.46 4.32
CA LEU A 412 -4.65 -9.09 5.69
C LEU A 412 -3.88 -10.23 6.39
N LEU A 413 -4.29 -11.49 6.20
CA LEU A 413 -3.61 -12.65 6.75
C LEU A 413 -2.16 -12.77 6.25
N GLU A 414 -1.95 -12.62 4.95
CA GLU A 414 -0.63 -12.76 4.32
C GLU A 414 0.34 -11.67 4.79
N GLU A 415 -0.12 -10.41 4.88
CA GLU A 415 0.75 -9.31 5.33
C GLU A 415 0.88 -9.24 6.86
N GLY A 416 -0.14 -9.69 7.61
CA GLY A 416 -0.11 -9.81 9.07
C GLY A 416 0.98 -10.75 9.60
N ASN A 417 1.59 -11.57 8.73
CA ASN A 417 2.77 -12.36 9.06
C ASN A 417 4.05 -11.50 9.24
N LYS A 418 4.06 -10.25 8.76
CA LYS A 418 5.29 -9.43 8.70
C LYS A 418 5.43 -8.37 9.79
N LYS A 419 4.37 -7.61 10.15
CA LYS A 419 4.52 -6.49 11.12
C LYS A 419 3.36 -6.25 12.10
N ASN A 420 2.09 -6.39 11.70
CA ASN A 420 0.97 -5.86 12.48
C ASN A 420 -0.14 -6.89 12.79
N ARG A 421 0.23 -8.09 13.24
CA ARG A 421 -0.76 -9.13 13.58
C ARG A 421 -1.71 -8.71 14.71
N GLU A 422 -1.28 -7.83 15.61
CA GLU A 422 -2.07 -7.28 16.72
C GLU A 422 -3.08 -6.24 16.23
N ASP A 423 -2.62 -5.22 15.50
CA ASP A 423 -3.50 -4.15 14.98
C ASP A 423 -4.54 -4.69 14.00
N LEU A 424 -4.17 -5.69 13.19
CA LEU A 424 -5.09 -6.36 12.29
C LEU A 424 -6.19 -7.16 13.03
N LYS A 425 -5.86 -7.73 14.20
CA LYS A 425 -6.89 -8.36 15.05
C LYS A 425 -7.87 -7.28 15.51
N GLU A 426 -7.37 -6.19 16.08
CA GLU A 426 -8.23 -5.14 16.64
C GLU A 426 -9.11 -4.50 15.55
N LEU A 427 -8.52 -4.19 14.40
CA LEU A 427 -9.25 -3.65 13.26
C LEU A 427 -10.35 -4.62 12.80
N GLY A 428 -10.02 -5.90 12.66
CA GLY A 428 -11.00 -6.90 12.30
C GLY A 428 -12.12 -7.08 13.33
N PHE A 429 -11.84 -6.97 14.63
CA PHE A 429 -12.88 -6.95 15.66
C PHE A 429 -13.76 -5.72 15.57
N LYS A 430 -13.18 -4.55 15.35
CA LYS A 430 -13.95 -3.31 15.16
C LYS A 430 -14.87 -3.43 13.95
N VAL A 431 -14.34 -3.88 12.81
CA VAL A 431 -15.13 -4.07 11.59
C VAL A 431 -16.22 -5.12 11.78
N ALA A 432 -15.90 -6.28 12.37
CA ALA A 432 -16.89 -7.31 12.65
C ALA A 432 -17.97 -6.81 13.63
N ALA A 433 -17.59 -6.09 14.68
CA ALA A 433 -18.52 -5.50 15.65
C ALA A 433 -19.44 -4.47 14.97
N ASP A 434 -18.90 -3.61 14.11
CA ASP A 434 -19.67 -2.61 13.36
C ASP A 434 -20.64 -3.25 12.36
N LEU A 435 -20.22 -4.31 11.67
CA LEU A 435 -21.10 -5.08 10.76
C LEU A 435 -22.22 -5.77 11.54
N LYS A 436 -21.89 -6.39 12.68
CA LYS A 436 -22.88 -7.00 13.58
C LYS A 436 -23.87 -5.97 14.12
N ALA A 437 -23.39 -4.78 14.52
CA ALA A 437 -24.23 -3.70 15.01
C ALA A 437 -25.19 -3.15 13.94
N LYS A 438 -24.78 -3.19 12.66
CA LYS A 438 -25.64 -2.82 11.52
C LYS A 438 -26.70 -3.86 11.18
N GLY A 439 -26.69 -5.02 11.86
CA GLY A 439 -27.73 -6.04 11.71
C GLY A 439 -27.72 -6.74 10.35
N ASP A 440 -26.57 -6.79 9.68
CA ASP A 440 -26.42 -7.45 8.39
C ASP A 440 -25.73 -8.81 8.58
N PRO A 441 -26.49 -9.90 8.84
CA PRO A 441 -25.91 -11.20 9.13
C PRO A 441 -25.21 -11.81 7.92
N ALA A 442 -25.45 -11.29 6.71
CA ALA A 442 -24.90 -11.82 5.48
C ALA A 442 -23.40 -11.50 5.35
N SER A 443 -22.93 -10.30 5.72
CA SER A 443 -21.54 -9.83 5.54
C SER A 443 -20.55 -10.30 6.62
N PHE A 444 -21.04 -10.93 7.69
CA PHE A 444 -20.25 -11.34 8.84
C PHE A 444 -19.33 -12.57 8.60
N PRO A 445 -19.76 -13.64 7.89
CA PRO A 445 -19.00 -14.88 7.80
C PRO A 445 -17.63 -14.74 7.10
N SER A 446 -17.53 -14.11 5.93
CA SER A 446 -16.31 -14.13 5.10
C SER A 446 -15.15 -13.32 5.69
N LEU A 447 -15.43 -12.14 6.24
CA LEU A 447 -14.42 -11.34 6.94
C LEU A 447 -14.02 -12.01 8.28
N ALA A 448 -15.01 -12.56 9.00
CA ALA A 448 -14.74 -13.29 10.23
C ALA A 448 -13.94 -14.57 9.97
N ILE A 449 -14.16 -15.27 8.85
CA ILE A 449 -13.38 -16.44 8.41
C ILE A 449 -11.90 -16.08 8.28
N GLY A 450 -11.57 -14.97 7.63
CA GLY A 450 -10.20 -14.46 7.54
C GLY A 450 -9.61 -14.13 8.93
N LEU A 451 -10.41 -13.49 9.79
CA LEU A 451 -10.00 -13.15 11.15
C LEU A 451 -9.83 -14.35 12.08
N PHE A 452 -10.66 -15.38 11.96
CA PHE A 452 -10.55 -16.61 12.73
C PHE A 452 -9.32 -17.43 12.32
N ALA A 453 -8.92 -17.37 11.04
CA ALA A 453 -7.67 -17.97 10.58
C ALA A 453 -6.45 -17.38 11.32
N THR A 454 -6.45 -16.08 11.65
CA THR A 454 -5.31 -15.44 12.34
C THR A 454 -5.10 -15.92 13.79
N ARG A 455 -6.16 -16.43 14.45
CA ARG A 455 -6.14 -16.72 15.89
C ARG A 455 -5.69 -18.11 16.26
N GLY A 456 -5.57 -19.04 15.31
CA GLY A 456 -5.32 -20.46 15.59
C GLY A 456 -6.38 -21.10 16.50
N LYS A 457 -7.52 -20.44 16.72
CA LYS A 457 -8.66 -20.98 17.44
C LYS A 457 -9.52 -21.77 16.47
N ASP A 458 -10.12 -22.84 16.96
CA ASP A 458 -11.09 -23.60 16.19
C ASP A 458 -12.21 -22.69 15.69
N LEU A 459 -12.52 -22.82 14.40
CA LEU A 459 -13.69 -22.19 13.81
C LEU A 459 -14.94 -22.60 14.61
N PRO A 460 -15.88 -21.68 14.88
CA PRO A 460 -17.06 -21.99 15.67
C PRO A 460 -17.77 -23.25 15.14
N PRO A 461 -18.24 -24.17 16.01
CA PRO A 461 -18.90 -25.41 15.56
C PRO A 461 -20.08 -25.17 14.61
N ALA A 462 -20.77 -24.04 14.79
CA ALA A 462 -21.89 -23.62 13.95
C ALA A 462 -21.52 -23.46 12.46
N TRP A 463 -20.24 -23.23 12.13
CA TRP A 463 -19.78 -23.08 10.76
C TRP A 463 -19.47 -24.42 10.07
N GLY A 464 -19.39 -25.52 10.81
CA GLY A 464 -19.37 -26.87 10.23
C GLY A 464 -20.69 -27.23 9.53
N ALA A 465 -21.74 -26.45 9.74
CA ALA A 465 -23.04 -26.58 9.09
C ALA A 465 -23.29 -25.51 8.03
N ALA A 466 -22.24 -24.88 7.48
CA ALA A 466 -22.36 -23.93 6.39
C ALA A 466 -23.20 -24.55 5.26
N LYS A 467 -24.36 -23.94 4.99
CA LYS A 467 -25.33 -24.43 4.01
C LYS A 467 -25.18 -23.75 2.65
N SER A 468 -24.41 -22.67 2.61
CA SER A 468 -24.23 -21.89 1.39
C SER A 468 -22.82 -22.08 0.83
N ASP A 469 -22.82 -22.17 -0.48
CA ASP A 469 -21.70 -22.45 -1.36
C ASP A 469 -20.51 -21.45 -1.26
N PRO A 470 -20.73 -20.13 -1.11
CA PRO A 470 -19.64 -19.17 -0.91
C PRO A 470 -18.95 -19.28 0.46
N GLU A 471 -19.69 -19.66 1.51
CA GLU A 471 -19.13 -19.82 2.86
C GLU A 471 -18.10 -20.96 2.90
N LEU A 472 -18.34 -22.03 2.13
CA LEU A 472 -17.44 -23.18 2.06
C LEU A 472 -16.05 -22.81 1.53
N SER A 473 -15.98 -22.03 0.46
CA SER A 473 -14.69 -21.57 -0.09
C SER A 473 -13.91 -20.73 0.93
N GLY A 474 -14.60 -19.85 1.65
CA GLY A 474 -13.99 -19.10 2.76
C GLY A 474 -13.48 -20.03 3.87
N ILE A 475 -14.29 -20.98 4.33
CA ILE A 475 -13.90 -21.91 5.40
C ILE A 475 -12.68 -22.74 4.98
N VAL A 476 -12.67 -23.23 3.73
CA VAL A 476 -11.53 -23.97 3.15
C VAL A 476 -10.27 -23.12 3.18
N LEU A 477 -10.36 -21.87 2.70
CA LEU A 477 -9.24 -20.92 2.71
C LEU A 477 -8.68 -20.73 4.12
N ALA A 478 -9.56 -20.45 5.10
CA ALA A 478 -9.16 -20.22 6.48
C ALA A 478 -8.51 -21.46 7.12
N ARG A 479 -9.08 -22.65 6.93
CA ARG A 479 -8.52 -23.91 7.45
C ARG A 479 -7.14 -24.20 6.83
N ALA A 480 -7.00 -23.99 5.52
CA ALA A 480 -5.72 -24.17 4.83
C ALA A 480 -4.69 -23.12 5.32
N ALA A 481 -5.08 -21.86 5.48
CA ALA A 481 -4.23 -20.78 6.01
C ALA A 481 -3.79 -21.00 7.47
N GLN A 482 -4.60 -21.68 8.28
CA GLN A 482 -4.22 -22.14 9.62
C GLN A 482 -3.19 -23.28 9.61
N GLY A 483 -2.81 -23.80 8.44
CA GLY A 483 -1.97 -24.98 8.29
C GLY A 483 -2.71 -26.29 8.57
N ASN A 484 -4.06 -26.27 8.60
CA ASN A 484 -4.90 -27.47 8.74
C ASN A 484 -5.35 -27.95 7.34
N ALA A 485 -4.38 -28.35 6.53
CA ALA A 485 -4.61 -28.80 5.15
C ALA A 485 -5.55 -30.02 5.09
N GLU A 486 -5.48 -30.94 6.04
CA GLU A 486 -6.36 -32.12 6.08
C GLU A 486 -7.84 -31.77 6.29
N ALA A 487 -8.15 -30.85 7.20
CA ALA A 487 -9.53 -30.40 7.39
C ALA A 487 -10.03 -29.64 6.15
N ALA A 488 -9.21 -28.77 5.57
CA ALA A 488 -9.56 -28.03 4.37
C ALA A 488 -9.79 -28.97 3.18
N SER A 489 -8.91 -29.96 2.97
CA SER A 489 -9.02 -30.98 1.92
C SER A 489 -10.28 -31.84 2.08
N ARG A 490 -10.64 -32.23 3.31
CA ARG A 490 -11.90 -32.95 3.58
C ARG A 490 -13.14 -32.15 3.19
N ILE A 491 -13.14 -30.84 3.46
CA ILE A 491 -14.26 -29.97 3.04
C ILE A 491 -14.31 -29.92 1.51
N VAL A 492 -13.18 -29.68 0.84
CA VAL A 492 -13.11 -29.67 -0.64
C VAL A 492 -13.60 -30.99 -1.24
N ALA A 493 -13.22 -32.13 -0.65
CA ALA A 493 -13.64 -33.45 -1.10
C ALA A 493 -15.14 -33.73 -0.88
N GLY A 494 -15.77 -33.05 0.08
CA GLY A 494 -17.21 -33.15 0.34
C GLY A 494 -18.07 -32.34 -0.63
N ILE A 495 -17.48 -31.42 -1.40
CA ILE A 495 -18.20 -30.61 -2.38
C ILE A 495 -18.41 -31.45 -3.65
N SER A 496 -19.66 -31.48 -4.14
CA SER A 496 -19.98 -32.19 -5.38
C SER A 496 -19.16 -31.63 -6.56
N PRO A 497 -18.50 -32.48 -7.37
CA PRO A 497 -17.66 -32.04 -8.47
C PRO A 497 -18.45 -31.34 -9.59
N GLU A 498 -19.78 -31.51 -9.61
CA GLU A 498 -20.64 -30.89 -10.63
C GLU A 498 -20.81 -29.39 -10.39
N VAL A 499 -20.67 -28.96 -9.15
CA VAL A 499 -20.98 -27.61 -8.67
C VAL A 499 -19.78 -26.67 -8.88
N PRO A 500 -19.95 -25.46 -9.47
CA PRO A 500 -18.88 -24.47 -9.70
C PRO A 500 -17.94 -24.21 -8.52
N GLU A 501 -18.48 -24.33 -7.33
CA GLU A 501 -17.85 -24.13 -6.04
C GLU A 501 -16.72 -25.12 -5.79
N ALA A 502 -16.76 -26.31 -6.38
CA ALA A 502 -15.66 -27.28 -6.28
C ALA A 502 -14.36 -26.70 -6.86
N VAL A 503 -14.45 -25.91 -7.94
CA VAL A 503 -13.29 -25.21 -8.52
C VAL A 503 -12.84 -24.10 -7.58
N ARG A 504 -13.76 -23.25 -7.11
CA ARG A 504 -13.45 -22.12 -6.23
C ARG A 504 -12.86 -22.56 -4.89
N ALA A 505 -13.40 -23.62 -4.29
CA ALA A 505 -12.90 -24.20 -3.06
C ALA A 505 -11.49 -24.78 -3.24
N ARG A 506 -11.16 -25.34 -4.41
CA ARG A 506 -9.79 -25.78 -4.71
C ARG A 506 -8.81 -24.62 -4.89
N VAL A 507 -9.24 -23.52 -5.53
CA VAL A 507 -8.43 -22.30 -5.60
C VAL A 507 -8.17 -21.76 -4.20
N ALA A 508 -9.23 -21.65 -3.39
CA ALA A 508 -9.16 -21.23 -1.98
C ALA A 508 -8.25 -22.15 -1.14
N PHE A 509 -8.30 -23.46 -1.36
CA PHE A 509 -7.42 -24.41 -0.69
C PHE A 509 -5.94 -24.12 -1.00
N VAL A 510 -5.60 -23.98 -2.28
CA VAL A 510 -4.22 -23.70 -2.72
C VAL A 510 -3.72 -22.37 -2.19
N GLU A 511 -4.53 -21.31 -2.28
CA GLU A 511 -4.19 -19.99 -1.76
C GLU A 511 -4.00 -20.01 -0.23
N GLY A 512 -4.85 -20.73 0.49
CA GLY A 512 -4.72 -20.87 1.94
C GLY A 512 -3.46 -21.63 2.34
N MET A 513 -3.12 -22.70 1.62
CA MET A 513 -1.87 -23.42 1.88
C MET A 513 -0.65 -22.51 1.69
N LEU A 514 -0.64 -21.67 0.65
CA LEU A 514 0.43 -20.70 0.43
C LEU A 514 0.51 -19.67 1.55
N ALA A 515 -0.63 -19.11 1.95
CA ALA A 515 -0.70 -18.15 3.05
C ALA A 515 -0.18 -18.72 4.38
N SER A 516 -0.34 -20.03 4.60
CA SER A 516 0.17 -20.72 5.79
C SER A 516 1.71 -20.86 5.82
N GLY A 517 2.38 -20.68 4.68
CA GLY A 517 3.81 -20.99 4.52
C GLY A 517 4.14 -22.49 4.55
N LYS A 518 3.13 -23.36 4.62
CA LYS A 518 3.27 -24.83 4.66
C LYS A 518 2.78 -25.52 3.39
N ALA A 519 2.69 -24.80 2.28
CA ALA A 519 2.29 -25.37 1.00
C ALA A 519 3.33 -26.37 0.50
N ASP A 520 2.94 -27.63 0.36
CA ASP A 520 3.72 -28.61 -0.39
C ASP A 520 3.38 -28.51 -1.89
N ALA A 521 4.41 -28.45 -2.74
CA ALA A 521 4.24 -28.31 -4.17
C ALA A 521 3.39 -29.44 -4.79
N GLU A 522 3.42 -30.64 -4.20
CA GLU A 522 2.64 -31.78 -4.68
C GLU A 522 1.13 -31.62 -4.42
N SER A 523 0.70 -31.21 -3.23
CA SER A 523 -0.72 -30.98 -2.94
C SER A 523 -1.27 -29.77 -3.67
N VAL A 524 -0.45 -28.72 -3.87
CA VAL A 524 -0.79 -27.60 -4.74
C VAL A 524 -1.03 -28.11 -6.16
N ARG A 525 -0.10 -28.90 -6.71
CA ARG A 525 -0.22 -29.50 -8.04
C ARG A 525 -1.47 -30.36 -8.16
N LYS A 526 -1.69 -31.33 -7.27
CA LYS A 526 -2.86 -32.23 -7.30
C LYS A 526 -4.17 -31.45 -7.25
N SER A 527 -4.25 -30.45 -6.39
CA SER A 527 -5.44 -29.61 -6.27
C SER A 527 -5.67 -28.77 -7.51
N ALA A 528 -4.60 -28.27 -8.12
CA ALA A 528 -4.66 -27.46 -9.33
C ALA A 528 -5.03 -28.28 -10.58
N GLU A 529 -4.48 -29.48 -10.74
CA GLU A 529 -4.84 -30.42 -11.81
C GLU A 529 -6.32 -30.79 -11.75
N GLU A 530 -6.81 -31.08 -10.55
CA GLU A 530 -8.21 -31.43 -10.35
C GLU A 530 -9.14 -30.24 -10.58
N ALA A 531 -8.76 -29.03 -10.14
CA ALA A 531 -9.49 -27.81 -10.48
C ALA A 531 -9.53 -27.56 -11.99
N ALA A 532 -8.41 -27.77 -12.69
CA ALA A 532 -8.35 -27.67 -14.14
C ALA A 532 -9.28 -28.70 -14.81
N ARG A 533 -9.28 -29.95 -14.32
CA ARG A 533 -10.16 -31.02 -14.81
C ARG A 533 -11.64 -30.65 -14.67
N LEU A 534 -12.03 -30.09 -13.52
CA LEU A 534 -13.41 -29.66 -13.23
C LEU A 534 -13.81 -28.42 -14.04
N ALA A 535 -12.87 -27.54 -14.36
CA ALA A 535 -13.12 -26.31 -15.13
C ALA A 535 -13.22 -26.54 -16.65
N ARG A 536 -12.69 -27.65 -17.19
CA ARG A 536 -12.72 -27.92 -18.64
C ARG A 536 -14.13 -27.84 -19.23
N GLY A 537 -14.28 -27.05 -20.29
CA GLY A 537 -15.54 -26.86 -21.00
C GLY A 537 -16.50 -25.89 -20.31
N ARG A 538 -16.08 -25.22 -19.23
CA ARG A 538 -16.88 -24.25 -18.48
C ARG A 538 -16.23 -22.86 -18.59
N PRO A 539 -16.87 -21.88 -19.26
CA PRO A 539 -16.26 -20.56 -19.50
C PRO A 539 -16.16 -19.67 -18.25
N MET A 540 -16.81 -20.02 -17.13
CA MET A 540 -16.89 -19.18 -15.93
C MET A 540 -15.71 -19.34 -14.95
N PHE A 541 -14.56 -19.88 -15.38
CA PHE A 541 -13.43 -20.11 -14.47
C PHE A 541 -12.11 -19.54 -14.95
N SER A 542 -12.11 -18.70 -15.99
CA SER A 542 -10.90 -18.14 -16.56
C SER A 542 -10.07 -17.40 -15.49
N VAL A 543 -10.73 -16.55 -14.70
CA VAL A 543 -10.08 -15.81 -13.60
C VAL A 543 -9.62 -16.76 -12.48
N SER A 544 -10.44 -17.74 -12.13
CA SER A 544 -10.10 -18.77 -11.13
C SER A 544 -8.84 -19.56 -11.55
N MET A 545 -8.71 -19.91 -12.83
CA MET A 545 -7.53 -20.59 -13.37
C MET A 545 -6.30 -19.69 -13.37
N LEU A 546 -6.46 -18.39 -13.63
CA LEU A 546 -5.35 -17.43 -13.54
C LEU A 546 -4.84 -17.29 -12.10
N ARG A 547 -5.75 -17.17 -11.13
CA ARG A 547 -5.40 -17.13 -9.69
C ARG A 547 -4.66 -18.39 -9.28
N LEU A 548 -5.19 -19.55 -9.68
CA LEU A 548 -4.57 -20.85 -9.43
C LEU A 548 -3.19 -20.98 -10.07
N ALA A 549 -2.99 -20.47 -11.30
CA ALA A 549 -1.69 -20.44 -11.95
C ALA A 549 -0.69 -19.59 -11.17
N ARG A 550 -1.05 -18.37 -10.78
CA ARG A 550 -0.19 -17.51 -9.95
C ARG A 550 0.16 -18.16 -8.61
N ALA A 551 -0.82 -18.81 -7.98
CA ALA A 551 -0.62 -19.55 -6.75
C ALA A 551 0.34 -20.75 -6.96
N ALA A 552 0.12 -21.54 -8.01
CA ALA A 552 0.99 -22.66 -8.38
C ALA A 552 2.42 -22.22 -8.70
N GLN A 553 2.60 -21.07 -9.34
CA GLN A 553 3.91 -20.47 -9.60
C GLN A 553 4.64 -20.13 -8.30
N ARG A 554 3.95 -19.48 -7.34
CA ARG A 554 4.51 -19.20 -6.01
C ARG A 554 4.88 -20.47 -5.23
N ALA A 555 4.15 -21.56 -5.45
CA ALA A 555 4.44 -22.86 -4.85
C ALA A 555 5.60 -23.62 -5.53
N GLY A 556 6.17 -23.10 -6.62
CA GLY A 556 7.18 -23.80 -7.41
C GLY A 556 6.64 -25.04 -8.14
N SER A 557 5.37 -25.01 -8.54
CA SER A 557 4.74 -26.12 -9.29
C SER A 557 5.39 -26.29 -10.67
N PRO A 558 5.43 -27.51 -11.23
CA PRO A 558 6.11 -27.76 -12.48
C PRO A 558 5.45 -27.06 -13.66
N ALA A 559 6.30 -26.72 -14.64
CA ALA A 559 5.95 -26.16 -15.93
C ALA A 559 4.68 -26.75 -16.60
N GLU A 560 4.56 -28.09 -16.65
CA GLU A 560 3.46 -28.77 -17.34
C GLU A 560 2.06 -28.46 -16.77
N LEU A 561 1.96 -28.11 -15.48
CA LEU A 561 0.69 -27.75 -14.84
C LEU A 561 0.04 -26.55 -15.52
N PHE A 562 0.84 -25.58 -15.96
CA PHE A 562 0.33 -24.33 -16.56
C PHE A 562 -0.30 -24.59 -17.93
N LYS A 563 0.17 -25.60 -18.67
CA LYS A 563 -0.50 -26.02 -19.92
C LYS A 563 -1.88 -26.61 -19.62
N ALA A 564 -1.98 -27.43 -18.58
CA ALA A 564 -3.26 -27.98 -18.13
C ALA A 564 -4.24 -26.88 -17.70
N LEU A 565 -3.77 -25.90 -16.90
CA LEU A 565 -4.57 -24.75 -16.48
C LEU A 565 -5.01 -23.88 -17.67
N ALA A 566 -4.11 -23.58 -18.61
CA ALA A 566 -4.44 -22.82 -19.81
C ALA A 566 -5.46 -23.56 -20.69
N SER A 567 -5.33 -24.88 -20.83
CA SER A 567 -6.29 -25.71 -21.58
C SER A 567 -7.68 -25.77 -20.93
N ALA A 568 -7.78 -25.57 -19.61
CA ALA A 568 -9.04 -25.54 -18.89
C ALA A 568 -9.82 -24.24 -19.13
N VAL A 569 -9.13 -23.16 -19.53
CA VAL A 569 -9.76 -21.89 -19.91
C VAL A 569 -10.36 -22.03 -21.31
N SER A 570 -11.62 -22.46 -21.35
CA SER A 570 -12.36 -22.68 -22.59
C SER A 570 -13.33 -21.53 -22.86
N GLY A 571 -13.03 -20.73 -23.89
CA GLY A 571 -13.97 -19.77 -24.44
C GLY A 571 -13.38 -18.99 -25.61
N PRO A 572 -14.24 -18.54 -26.55
CA PRO A 572 -13.84 -17.81 -27.74
C PRO A 572 -13.59 -16.31 -27.47
N ASP A 573 -13.86 -15.85 -26.24
CA ASP A 573 -13.71 -14.43 -25.89
C ASP A 573 -12.22 -14.05 -25.94
N PRO A 574 -11.85 -12.91 -26.55
CA PRO A 574 -10.52 -12.33 -26.46
C PRO A 574 -9.94 -12.30 -25.02
N TYR A 575 -10.79 -12.18 -24.01
CA TYR A 575 -10.41 -12.26 -22.60
C TYR A 575 -9.81 -13.60 -22.19
N ASP A 576 -10.49 -14.69 -22.55
CA ASP A 576 -10.05 -16.04 -22.22
C ASP A 576 -8.72 -16.33 -22.90
N ALA A 577 -8.56 -15.83 -24.12
CA ALA A 577 -7.33 -15.84 -24.89
C ALA A 577 -6.17 -15.13 -24.15
N GLU A 578 -6.44 -13.95 -23.59
CA GLU A 578 -5.47 -13.21 -22.79
C GLU A 578 -5.13 -13.90 -21.46
N ILE A 579 -6.13 -14.46 -20.78
CA ILE A 579 -5.95 -15.25 -19.56
C ILE A 579 -5.11 -16.49 -19.84
N ARG A 580 -5.41 -17.25 -20.91
CA ARG A 580 -4.57 -18.38 -21.35
C ARG A 580 -3.13 -17.95 -21.53
N GLY A 581 -2.91 -16.83 -22.22
CA GLY A 581 -1.58 -16.26 -22.39
C GLY A 581 -0.91 -15.91 -21.06
N ALA A 582 -1.63 -15.33 -20.10
CA ALA A 582 -1.10 -14.99 -18.79
C ALA A 582 -0.73 -16.23 -17.96
N ILE A 583 -1.54 -17.29 -18.02
CA ILE A 583 -1.24 -18.58 -17.38
C ILE A 583 0.02 -19.21 -17.99
N LEU A 584 0.14 -19.19 -19.32
CA LEU A 584 1.32 -19.73 -20.03
C LEU A 584 2.60 -18.94 -19.70
N LEU A 585 2.50 -17.62 -19.46
CA LEU A 585 3.63 -16.83 -18.99
C LEU A 585 4.09 -17.23 -17.58
N CYS A 586 3.18 -17.58 -16.66
CA CYS A 586 3.55 -18.13 -15.38
C CYS A 586 4.35 -19.45 -15.55
N GLY A 587 3.93 -20.30 -16.49
CA GLY A 587 4.64 -21.53 -16.82
C GLY A 587 6.02 -21.29 -17.44
N LEU A 588 6.13 -20.35 -18.37
CA LEU A 588 7.41 -19.95 -18.96
C LEU A 588 8.38 -19.44 -17.89
N ALA A 589 7.95 -18.53 -17.03
CA ALA A 589 8.77 -17.99 -15.96
C ALA A 589 9.33 -19.12 -15.09
N ARG A 590 8.48 -20.10 -14.77
CA ARG A 590 8.90 -21.29 -14.02
C ARG A 590 9.91 -22.16 -14.79
N SER A 591 9.71 -22.37 -16.08
CA SER A 591 10.65 -23.12 -16.91
C SER A 591 12.05 -22.52 -16.94
N ILE A 592 12.12 -21.18 -16.96
CA ILE A 592 13.38 -20.43 -16.92
C ILE A 592 14.08 -20.68 -15.58
N GLU A 593 13.34 -20.62 -14.46
CA GLU A 593 13.86 -20.93 -13.13
C GLU A 593 14.37 -22.38 -13.03
N GLU A 594 13.66 -23.33 -13.63
CA GLU A 594 14.00 -24.76 -13.65
C GLU A 594 15.09 -25.11 -14.67
N LYS A 595 15.50 -24.15 -15.52
CA LYS A 595 16.40 -24.37 -16.67
C LYS A 595 15.90 -25.47 -17.62
N GLN A 596 14.59 -25.68 -17.69
CA GLN A 596 13.99 -26.65 -18.60
C GLN A 596 13.60 -25.96 -19.92
N PRO A 597 13.79 -26.63 -21.06
CA PRO A 597 13.31 -26.13 -22.34
C PRO A 597 11.78 -26.06 -22.33
N TRP A 598 11.22 -24.87 -22.48
CA TRP A 598 9.78 -24.70 -22.69
C TRP A 598 9.49 -24.65 -24.19
N ASP A 599 8.62 -25.54 -24.66
CA ASP A 599 8.12 -25.46 -26.03
C ASP A 599 7.15 -24.29 -26.19
N VAL A 600 7.70 -23.15 -26.59
CA VAL A 600 6.97 -21.91 -26.89
C VAL A 600 6.05 -22.06 -28.10
N SER A 601 6.19 -23.10 -28.92
CA SER A 601 5.26 -23.34 -30.03
C SER A 601 3.85 -23.71 -29.55
N THR A 602 3.71 -24.17 -28.30
CA THR A 602 2.40 -24.37 -27.65
C THR A 602 1.64 -23.07 -27.39
N ILE A 603 2.32 -21.93 -27.47
CA ILE A 603 1.72 -20.60 -27.40
C ILE A 603 1.32 -20.19 -28.82
N ASP A 604 0.11 -20.54 -29.24
CA ASP A 604 -0.42 -20.04 -30.51
C ASP A 604 -0.60 -18.52 -30.42
N ALA A 605 0.29 -17.77 -31.06
CA ALA A 605 0.26 -16.30 -31.08
C ALA A 605 -1.06 -15.74 -31.63
N LYS A 606 -1.82 -16.53 -32.42
CA LYS A 606 -3.16 -16.15 -32.90
C LYS A 606 -4.20 -16.12 -31.79
N GLN A 607 -3.94 -16.78 -30.67
CA GLN A 607 -4.80 -16.76 -29.49
C GLN A 607 -4.51 -15.55 -28.60
N TRP A 608 -3.54 -14.69 -28.92
CA TRP A 608 -3.28 -13.47 -28.15
C TRP A 608 -3.83 -12.27 -28.90
N SER A 609 -4.23 -11.23 -28.15
CA SER A 609 -4.47 -9.93 -28.77
C SER A 609 -3.17 -9.46 -29.46
N PRO A 610 -3.23 -8.78 -30.62
CA PRO A 610 -2.03 -8.40 -31.39
C PRO A 610 -0.98 -7.61 -30.59
N TRP A 611 -1.42 -6.85 -29.59
CA TRP A 611 -0.52 -6.09 -28.70
C TRP A 611 0.15 -7.00 -27.66
N ALA A 612 -0.60 -7.91 -27.02
CA ALA A 612 -0.07 -8.89 -26.08
C ALA A 612 0.89 -9.85 -26.79
N ALA A 613 0.55 -10.28 -28.01
CA ALA A 613 1.43 -11.01 -28.93
C ALA A 613 2.79 -10.35 -29.06
N LYS A 614 2.84 -9.07 -29.45
CA LYS A 614 4.09 -8.36 -29.73
C LYS A 614 4.94 -8.10 -28.47
N ALA A 615 4.33 -7.58 -27.40
CA ALA A 615 5.05 -7.29 -26.15
C ALA A 615 5.64 -8.57 -25.53
N ARG A 616 4.92 -9.68 -25.63
CA ARG A 616 5.30 -10.95 -25.03
C ARG A 616 6.24 -11.77 -25.94
N LEU A 617 6.12 -11.68 -27.26
CA LEU A 617 7.12 -12.21 -28.21
C LEU A 617 8.50 -11.57 -27.98
N ASN A 618 8.55 -10.29 -27.66
CA ASN A 618 9.81 -9.62 -27.32
C ASN A 618 10.41 -10.12 -25.99
N LEU A 619 9.58 -10.46 -25.02
CA LEU A 619 10.00 -11.12 -23.76
C LEU A 619 10.55 -12.52 -24.02
N LEU A 620 9.88 -13.29 -24.88
CA LEU A 620 10.30 -14.63 -25.32
C LEU A 620 11.62 -14.62 -26.10
N ALA A 621 11.80 -13.64 -27.00
CA ALA A 621 13.05 -13.45 -27.74
C ALA A 621 14.24 -13.16 -26.80
N ARG A 622 14.00 -12.44 -25.71
CA ARG A 622 15.02 -12.18 -24.67
C ARG A 622 15.32 -13.39 -23.80
N ALA A 623 14.29 -14.12 -23.38
CA ALA A 623 14.45 -15.32 -22.55
C ALA A 623 15.17 -16.47 -23.28
N SER A 624 15.05 -16.54 -24.60
CA SER A 624 15.72 -17.55 -25.44
C SER A 624 17.17 -17.19 -25.81
N GLY A 625 17.71 -16.07 -25.30
CA GLY A 625 19.08 -15.63 -25.63
C GLY A 625 19.24 -15.15 -27.08
N GLY A 626 18.14 -14.89 -27.78
CA GLY A 626 18.18 -14.32 -29.12
C GLY A 626 18.63 -12.87 -29.07
N ALA A 627 19.77 -12.56 -29.70
CA ALA A 627 20.26 -11.20 -29.87
C ALA A 627 19.26 -10.39 -30.71
N VAL A 628 18.41 -9.60 -30.05
CA VAL A 628 17.63 -8.55 -30.72
C VAL A 628 18.55 -7.33 -30.79
N GLY A 629 18.88 -6.91 -32.02
CA GLY A 629 19.82 -5.83 -32.31
C GLY A 629 19.50 -4.49 -31.64
N ASP A 630 20.58 -3.80 -31.29
CA ASP A 630 20.75 -2.37 -31.00
C ASP A 630 20.01 -1.76 -29.79
N GLY A 631 20.61 -1.97 -28.60
CA GLY A 631 21.20 -0.90 -27.78
C GLY A 631 20.33 0.09 -27.01
N GLN A 632 19.19 0.56 -27.54
CA GLN A 632 18.40 1.61 -26.88
C GLN A 632 16.97 1.17 -26.50
N GLY A 633 16.41 0.16 -27.17
CA GLY A 633 15.13 -0.46 -26.79
C GLY A 633 15.25 -1.45 -25.62
N THR A 634 16.46 -1.79 -25.16
CA THR A 634 16.65 -2.85 -24.16
C THR A 634 16.25 -2.40 -22.76
N GLU A 635 16.62 -1.19 -22.36
CA GLU A 635 16.41 -0.65 -21.01
C GLU A 635 14.96 -0.16 -20.77
N LEU A 636 14.36 0.51 -21.77
CA LEU A 636 12.97 1.00 -21.71
C LEU A 636 11.97 -0.16 -21.56
N PHE A 637 12.15 -1.24 -22.34
CA PHE A 637 11.29 -2.41 -22.25
C PHE A 637 11.60 -3.29 -21.02
N ALA A 638 12.83 -3.25 -20.49
CA ALA A 638 13.14 -3.84 -19.19
C ALA A 638 12.48 -3.06 -18.03
N ARG A 639 12.30 -1.73 -18.17
CA ARG A 639 11.48 -0.94 -17.25
C ARG A 639 9.98 -1.20 -17.41
N MET A 640 9.46 -1.28 -18.63
CA MET A 640 8.04 -1.62 -18.87
C MET A 640 7.70 -3.05 -18.42
N GLY A 641 8.57 -4.03 -18.65
CA GLY A 641 8.38 -5.40 -18.15
C GLY A 641 8.36 -5.47 -16.62
N ARG A 642 9.18 -4.65 -15.95
CA ARG A 642 9.15 -4.49 -14.48
C ARG A 642 7.91 -3.74 -13.98
N LEU A 643 7.37 -2.81 -14.77
CA LEU A 643 6.13 -2.08 -14.47
C LEU A 643 4.86 -2.90 -14.74
N MET A 644 4.92 -3.90 -15.63
CA MET A 644 3.80 -4.79 -15.97
C MET A 644 3.82 -6.13 -15.21
N SER A 645 4.90 -6.43 -14.48
CA SER A 645 4.93 -7.57 -13.57
C SER A 645 4.19 -7.23 -12.27
N PRO A 646 3.20 -8.01 -11.83
CA PRO A 646 2.69 -7.87 -10.47
C PRO A 646 3.80 -8.31 -9.51
N PHE A 647 4.18 -7.41 -8.61
CA PHE A 647 5.25 -7.50 -7.60
C PHE A 647 6.70 -7.32 -8.07
N GLY A 648 7.36 -6.38 -7.39
CA GLY A 648 8.79 -6.18 -7.41
C GLY A 648 9.51 -7.21 -6.56
N GLN A 649 10.36 -7.99 -7.20
CA GLN A 649 11.63 -8.39 -6.58
C GLN A 649 12.62 -7.28 -6.92
N ARG A 650 13.06 -6.55 -5.90
CA ARG A 650 14.31 -5.79 -5.96
C ARG A 650 15.47 -6.75 -5.78
#